data_AF-A0A3T0JT23-F1
#
_entry.id   AF-A0A3T0JT23-F1
#
_cell.length_a   1.000
_cell.length_b   1.000
_cell.length_c   1.000
_cell.angle_alpha   90.00
_cell.angle_beta   90.00
_cell.angle_gamma   90.00
#
_symmetry.space_group_name_H-M   'P 1'
#
loop_
_entity.id
_entity.type
_entity.pdbx_description
1 polymer ?
#
loop_
_entity_poly.entity_id
_entity_poly.type
_entity_poly.pdbx_seq_one_letter_code
_entity_poly.pdbx_strand_id
1 'polypeptide(L)'
;MKPIDNFAYDSKNTLQKKTVSQTITNFIGDKYAIERLGWKCNEILVPCVEDSAFDQIHRSGKISLSILLRHDDFLFVRARRKIPDNAIFLLDENGRLYFSHRNIVSSNDRPATPFVSPQEITADVAGLADFDDNLPLLAKVAASSGGRIITGDEVTVGQWLRFNGLQVPDNEQDTCNLLDLLNFSTLPEPPKYGNYWQLLDAPDESPFKLEGNNRAIILDLIQSCTLDFEAIINGLGRRVQIEGTPGDGAITSTDYRLQQLIESAASRHGQYYLSKLGWLTEAAAKKQSTELMEQLTVAVILLDLDPALDIANTHFAGFDLYSKDYFKQRPAQVGTDLEVHLIKNLHVEPSLAPLVTQMILAGMAPEYLFTDWPSSLQMGTPAWVIATQAVHLVEALVPGASRKMTYQHLMGFSQSTKSLAPLAALQAEGSVDPVVTWAWMNGLITRDAQGNLDAKEIEHATLEYDQYIAMMLEAAERFSRPLPDRIQLALQELKSQERNCDPDELLVKHRGSGGGAGRKVSVLDLYMGDELHTKDWDRLKGTSIYKSFPELPFLFPVADLYETATSSHFDAVLGGLARNIQIAISQVLPEDAASIEYGAIGVYCVQKMNYKPARTNGRGGVSPARYIPGETGRYGVILCVQLGYAIKCFELFPLRMECRYNPELEAFFEPLVSGSFFKLDTRFSDQEELEKAPVDLQAYLQNVTPRASIKSRIQVRKIGVLEAPRERSDGTPLYRSPRMEILSRMIAEKNPYITEQEIHQLGLQQTVREKAIEKTDAIFNMILNLIIPFKSCVEGLTSGDPKKHGGAIFDCIVDAAVLAMTIFAAPVAIAAAASKAASIAGKLLSASRILASAALSLFNPLSGLPQLLKAGGKLVGRGVAKLSGHALSLAHQAKQQLRFLTGANSYDLLKVIDHTGSATHARMSLDTISHARALLKSDAIETAQHIVTRLSDKHFKLPKGATETELRHLANNAVKETAYQSKQAVDLESLIGRKALEELTEAFIKGHPVQLNDARSTAQGYTETLAVLYELESKKARFMTGYQQDILKLDLGKPPYNDIMPDSLFNPQGFTDPSQRATAWMLKGSTSNGNDFENILGVLREYTANKASLTDPNVIREIHRKLVPEAVGRVRDAGAPTKYGSSPTGFALLEQHLKNLDPSHPHFDKQVLGAVVGFQGFGDGNGRTASALYSISQLRENRFTAMPPHVFRELNGIF
;
A
#
# COMPACT_ATOMS: atom_id res chain seq x y z
N MET A 1 9.29 -44.18 -1.26
CA MET A 1 8.77 -43.35 -2.36
C MET A 1 9.69 -42.15 -2.52
N LYS A 2 10.16 -41.86 -3.74
CA LYS A 2 10.96 -40.65 -4.03
C LYS A 2 10.10 -39.40 -3.76
N PRO A 3 10.70 -38.26 -3.38
CA PRO A 3 9.98 -37.00 -3.31
C PRO A 3 9.48 -36.67 -4.72
N ILE A 4 8.17 -36.55 -4.89
CA ILE A 4 7.60 -36.05 -6.14
C ILE A 4 7.83 -34.54 -6.13
N ASP A 5 8.91 -34.18 -6.80
CA ASP A 5 9.17 -32.91 -7.49
C ASP A 5 7.88 -32.16 -7.89
N ASN A 6 7.55 -31.10 -7.12
CA ASN A 6 6.51 -30.09 -7.40
C ASN A 6 6.92 -29.19 -8.59
N PHE A 7 7.09 -29.75 -9.79
CA PHE A 7 7.53 -29.03 -11.00
C PHE A 7 6.42 -28.72 -12.02
N ALA A 8 5.14 -28.81 -11.64
CA ALA A 8 4.05 -28.78 -12.62
C ALA A 8 3.70 -27.40 -13.22
N TYR A 9 4.28 -26.28 -12.77
CA TYR A 9 3.96 -24.95 -13.32
C TYR A 9 5.15 -23.97 -13.32
N ASP A 10 6.24 -24.30 -14.01
CA ASP A 10 7.14 -23.26 -14.54
C ASP A 10 6.66 -22.86 -15.94
N SER A 11 5.79 -21.84 -16.04
CA SER A 11 5.43 -21.28 -17.34
C SER A 11 6.70 -20.74 -18.04
N LYS A 12 6.72 -20.71 -19.38
CA LYS A 12 7.85 -20.14 -20.14
C LYS A 12 8.19 -18.70 -19.71
N ASN A 13 7.19 -17.96 -19.25
CA ASN A 13 7.33 -16.63 -18.64
C ASN A 13 8.01 -16.67 -17.26
N THR A 14 7.66 -17.64 -16.41
CA THR A 14 8.33 -17.85 -15.12
C THR A 14 9.81 -18.18 -15.33
N LEU A 15 10.11 -19.03 -16.31
CA LEU A 15 11.48 -19.34 -16.70
C LEU A 15 12.22 -18.12 -17.25
N GLN A 16 11.55 -17.29 -18.07
CA GLN A 16 12.12 -16.02 -18.55
C GLN A 16 12.47 -15.10 -17.38
N LYS A 17 11.56 -14.91 -16.42
CA LYS A 17 11.80 -14.10 -15.22
C LYS A 17 12.98 -14.64 -14.40
N LYS A 18 13.05 -15.96 -14.18
CA LYS A 18 14.17 -16.60 -13.46
C LYS A 18 15.50 -16.32 -14.16
N THR A 19 15.53 -16.44 -15.49
CA THR A 19 16.73 -16.14 -16.30
C THR A 19 17.14 -14.67 -16.15
N VAL A 20 16.20 -13.73 -16.21
CA VAL A 20 16.47 -12.29 -15.99
C VAL A 20 17.00 -12.02 -14.58
N SER A 21 16.34 -12.60 -13.56
CA SER A 21 16.73 -12.42 -12.15
C SER A 21 18.13 -12.97 -11.87
N GLN A 22 18.47 -14.11 -12.47
CA GLN A 22 19.82 -14.69 -12.37
C GLN A 22 20.87 -13.82 -13.06
N THR A 23 20.58 -13.27 -14.25
CA THR A 23 21.49 -12.35 -14.95
C THR A 23 21.75 -11.09 -14.12
N ILE A 24 20.71 -10.50 -13.53
CA ILE A 24 20.84 -9.34 -12.64
C ILE A 24 21.66 -9.71 -11.40
N THR A 25 21.39 -10.87 -10.79
CA THR A 25 22.13 -11.36 -9.62
C THR A 25 23.63 -11.54 -9.92
N ASN A 26 23.96 -12.12 -11.08
CA ASN A 26 25.35 -12.28 -11.52
C ASN A 26 26.04 -10.93 -11.72
N PHE A 27 25.34 -9.98 -12.35
CA PHE A 27 25.85 -8.62 -12.58
C PHE A 27 26.11 -7.86 -11.27
N ILE A 28 25.14 -7.82 -10.36
CA ILE A 28 25.30 -7.19 -9.03
C ILE A 28 26.41 -7.90 -8.22
N GLY A 29 26.58 -9.19 -8.45
CA GLY A 29 27.63 -9.99 -7.87
C GLY A 29 29.02 -9.50 -8.24
N ASP A 30 29.25 -8.98 -9.45
CA ASP A 30 30.58 -8.68 -10.01
C ASP A 30 30.91 -7.17 -10.08
N LYS A 31 31.76 -6.70 -9.16
CA LYS A 31 32.21 -5.30 -9.09
C LYS A 31 32.88 -4.83 -10.38
N TYR A 32 33.63 -5.71 -11.05
CA TYR A 32 34.31 -5.35 -12.29
C TYR A 32 33.30 -5.12 -13.44
N ALA A 33 32.24 -5.94 -13.50
CA ALA A 33 31.14 -5.74 -14.43
C ALA A 33 30.39 -4.42 -14.16
N ILE A 34 30.13 -4.10 -12.89
CA ILE A 34 29.47 -2.84 -12.48
C ILE A 34 30.30 -1.63 -12.91
N GLU A 35 31.60 -1.61 -12.61
CA GLU A 35 32.52 -0.51 -13.00
C GLU A 35 32.57 -0.33 -14.52
N ARG A 36 32.50 -1.42 -15.29
CA ARG A 36 32.61 -1.38 -16.75
C ARG A 36 31.34 -0.97 -17.46
N LEU A 37 30.17 -1.41 -16.97
CA LEU A 37 28.87 -1.26 -17.63
C LEU A 37 28.00 -0.14 -17.04
N GLY A 38 28.24 0.27 -15.79
CA GLY A 38 27.58 1.43 -15.16
C GLY A 38 26.06 1.32 -15.09
N TRP A 39 25.52 0.25 -14.48
CA TRP A 39 24.08 0.00 -14.26
C TRP A 39 23.18 0.06 -15.53
N LYS A 40 23.77 0.00 -16.72
CA LYS A 40 23.01 0.09 -17.99
C LYS A 40 22.30 -1.22 -18.34
N CYS A 41 21.16 -1.50 -17.73
CA CYS A 41 20.35 -2.69 -18.03
C CYS A 41 19.89 -2.78 -19.50
N ASN A 42 19.86 -1.66 -20.25
CA ASN A 42 19.58 -1.65 -21.69
C ASN A 42 20.72 -2.21 -22.56
N GLU A 43 21.89 -2.46 -21.98
CA GLU A 43 23.05 -3.05 -22.66
C GLU A 43 23.30 -4.49 -22.22
N ILE A 44 22.81 -4.91 -21.05
CA ILE A 44 23.01 -6.27 -20.51
C ILE A 44 22.11 -7.27 -21.25
N LEU A 45 22.71 -8.34 -21.77
CA LEU A 45 22.01 -9.39 -22.50
C LEU A 45 21.48 -10.49 -21.57
N VAL A 46 20.34 -11.05 -21.94
CA VAL A 46 19.70 -12.19 -21.28
C VAL A 46 19.10 -13.12 -22.36
N PRO A 47 19.23 -14.45 -22.23
CA PRO A 47 18.58 -15.38 -23.13
C PRO A 47 17.07 -15.14 -23.23
N CYS A 48 16.54 -15.16 -24.46
CA CYS A 48 15.10 -15.17 -24.71
C CYS A 48 14.60 -16.62 -24.61
N VAL A 49 13.61 -16.85 -23.77
CA VAL A 49 12.96 -18.15 -23.59
C VAL A 49 11.92 -18.31 -24.69
N GLU A 50 12.13 -19.33 -25.51
CA GLU A 50 11.24 -19.69 -26.61
C GLU A 50 9.81 -19.93 -26.11
N ASP A 51 8.84 -19.35 -26.84
CA ASP A 51 7.40 -19.37 -26.59
C ASP A 51 6.95 -18.66 -25.30
N SER A 52 7.82 -17.86 -24.68
CA SER A 52 7.39 -16.86 -23.70
C SER A 52 6.49 -15.79 -24.37
N ALA A 53 5.66 -15.10 -23.58
CA ALA A 53 4.81 -14.03 -24.09
C ALA A 53 5.62 -12.91 -24.77
N PHE A 54 6.80 -12.61 -24.22
CA PHE A 54 7.75 -11.69 -24.83
C PHE A 54 8.22 -12.21 -26.19
N ASP A 55 8.67 -13.47 -26.27
CA ASP A 55 9.16 -14.08 -27.51
C ASP A 55 8.08 -14.10 -28.59
N GLN A 56 6.83 -14.42 -28.25
CA GLN A 56 5.72 -14.44 -29.21
C GLN A 56 5.49 -13.08 -29.89
N ILE A 57 5.65 -11.98 -29.14
CA ILE A 57 5.48 -10.62 -29.67
C ILE A 57 6.74 -10.15 -30.41
N HIS A 58 7.93 -10.44 -29.90
CA HIS A 58 9.21 -10.02 -30.47
C HIS A 58 9.61 -10.80 -31.72
N ARG A 59 9.28 -12.09 -31.81
CA ARG A 59 9.73 -13.04 -32.84
C ARG A 59 9.38 -12.58 -34.26
N SER A 60 8.21 -11.99 -34.48
CA SER A 60 7.79 -11.49 -35.79
C SER A 60 8.70 -10.35 -36.27
N GLY A 61 8.96 -9.37 -35.41
CA GLY A 61 9.90 -8.28 -35.67
C GLY A 61 11.32 -8.78 -35.91
N LYS A 62 11.80 -9.73 -35.09
CA LYS A 62 13.11 -10.39 -35.26
C LYS A 62 13.25 -11.04 -36.63
N ILE A 63 12.25 -11.78 -37.09
CA ILE A 63 12.25 -12.45 -38.39
C ILE A 63 12.25 -11.43 -39.52
N SER A 64 11.35 -10.44 -39.47
CA SER A 64 11.24 -9.43 -40.52
C SER A 64 12.50 -8.57 -40.64
N LEU A 65 13.09 -8.16 -39.51
CA LEU A 65 14.38 -7.47 -39.51
C LEU A 65 15.49 -8.37 -40.08
N SER A 66 15.52 -9.65 -39.73
CA SER A 66 16.51 -10.59 -40.26
C SER A 66 16.36 -10.84 -41.77
N ILE A 67 15.14 -10.77 -42.33
CA ILE A 67 14.90 -10.84 -43.77
C ILE A 67 15.43 -9.58 -44.45
N LEU A 68 15.10 -8.40 -43.90
CA LEU A 68 15.55 -7.11 -44.43
C LEU A 68 17.08 -7.01 -44.47
N LEU A 69 17.77 -7.52 -43.44
CA LEU A 69 19.24 -7.55 -43.35
C LEU A 69 19.90 -8.59 -44.26
N ARG A 70 19.13 -9.42 -44.99
CA ARG A 70 19.65 -10.34 -46.00
C ARG A 70 19.56 -9.77 -47.42
N HIS A 71 19.02 -8.55 -47.58
CA HIS A 71 18.96 -7.89 -48.88
C HIS A 71 20.38 -7.61 -49.42
N ASP A 72 20.59 -7.79 -50.72
CA ASP A 72 21.91 -7.67 -51.36
C ASP A 72 22.56 -6.30 -51.12
N ASP A 73 21.75 -5.23 -51.12
CA ASP A 73 22.22 -3.87 -50.82
C ASP A 73 22.75 -3.73 -49.39
N PHE A 74 22.15 -4.43 -48.43
CA PHE A 74 22.64 -4.41 -47.05
C PHE A 74 23.93 -5.22 -46.90
N LEU A 75 24.10 -6.31 -47.67
CA LEU A 75 25.36 -7.07 -47.68
C LEU A 75 26.54 -6.20 -48.14
N PHE A 76 26.30 -5.24 -49.06
CA PHE A 76 27.30 -4.24 -49.43
C PHE A 76 27.66 -3.30 -48.27
N VAL A 77 26.66 -2.78 -47.54
CA VAL A 77 26.88 -1.97 -46.33
C VAL A 77 27.67 -2.75 -45.28
N ARG A 78 27.31 -4.02 -45.07
CA ARG A 78 27.97 -4.94 -44.14
C ARG A 78 29.45 -5.13 -44.48
N ALA A 79 29.77 -5.39 -45.74
CA ALA A 79 31.15 -5.52 -46.21
C ALA A 79 31.93 -4.21 -46.08
N ARG A 80 31.32 -3.08 -46.45
CA ARG A 80 31.93 -1.74 -46.36
C ARG A 80 32.26 -1.34 -44.93
N ARG A 81 31.34 -1.60 -44.00
CA ARG A 81 31.51 -1.32 -42.56
C ARG A 81 32.32 -2.40 -41.83
N LYS A 82 32.73 -3.47 -42.52
CA LYS A 82 33.44 -4.64 -41.96
C LYS A 82 32.68 -5.26 -40.78
N ILE A 83 31.35 -5.32 -40.87
CA ILE A 83 30.49 -5.90 -39.84
C ILE A 83 30.57 -7.43 -39.96
N PRO A 84 31.00 -8.16 -38.92
CA PRO A 84 31.22 -9.60 -39.01
C PRO A 84 29.90 -10.39 -39.13
N ASP A 85 30.00 -11.63 -39.60
CA ASP A 85 28.84 -12.50 -39.87
C ASP A 85 27.99 -12.81 -38.62
N ASN A 86 28.62 -12.78 -37.44
CA ASN A 86 27.99 -13.02 -36.15
C ASN A 86 27.53 -11.75 -35.42
N ALA A 87 27.48 -10.59 -36.09
CA ALA A 87 26.98 -9.35 -35.49
C ALA A 87 25.48 -9.46 -35.12
N ILE A 88 25.13 -8.84 -33.99
CA ILE A 88 23.75 -8.68 -33.53
C ILE A 88 23.25 -7.32 -34.02
N PHE A 89 22.10 -7.29 -34.65
CA PHE A 89 21.46 -6.04 -35.08
C PHE A 89 20.34 -5.67 -34.12
N LEU A 90 20.23 -4.37 -33.84
CA LEU A 90 19.20 -3.81 -32.97
C LEU A 90 18.48 -2.70 -33.73
N LEU A 91 17.16 -2.72 -33.75
CA LEU A 91 16.33 -1.62 -34.22
C LEU A 91 15.58 -1.03 -33.04
N ASP A 92 15.64 0.28 -32.84
CA ASP A 92 14.87 0.95 -31.78
C ASP A 92 13.49 1.42 -32.25
N GLU A 93 12.65 1.84 -31.30
CA GLU A 93 11.31 2.39 -31.54
C GLU A 93 11.27 3.69 -32.35
N ASN A 94 12.42 4.33 -32.57
CA ASN A 94 12.55 5.52 -33.42
C ASN A 94 12.99 5.15 -34.85
N GLY A 95 13.11 3.86 -35.16
CA GLY A 95 13.54 3.36 -36.47
C GLY A 95 15.05 3.46 -36.70
N ARG A 96 15.86 3.64 -35.65
CA ARG A 96 17.32 3.69 -35.77
C ARG A 96 17.92 2.30 -35.72
N LEU A 97 18.75 1.99 -36.70
CA LEU A 97 19.38 0.69 -36.87
C LEU A 97 20.79 0.71 -36.29
N TYR A 98 21.10 -0.26 -35.46
CA TYR A 98 22.39 -0.46 -34.82
C TYR A 98 22.94 -1.85 -35.12
N PHE A 99 24.26 -1.99 -35.07
CA PHE A 99 24.92 -3.29 -34.92
C PHE A 99 25.75 -3.33 -33.64
N SER A 100 25.95 -4.53 -33.10
CA SER A 100 26.80 -4.78 -31.94
C SER A 100 27.44 -6.16 -32.03
N HIS A 101 28.49 -6.35 -31.24
CA HIS A 101 29.01 -7.67 -30.92
C HIS A 101 28.43 -8.16 -29.60
N ARG A 102 28.39 -9.48 -29.41
CA ARG A 102 28.15 -10.09 -28.10
C ARG A 102 29.44 -10.00 -27.28
N ASN A 103 29.49 -9.05 -26.36
CA ASN A 103 30.63 -8.88 -25.45
C ASN A 103 30.35 -9.58 -24.11
N ILE A 104 31.41 -9.84 -23.35
CA ILE A 104 31.34 -10.47 -22.03
C ILE A 104 32.26 -9.73 -21.07
N VAL A 105 31.80 -9.49 -19.84
CA VAL A 105 32.62 -8.95 -18.75
C VAL A 105 32.54 -9.87 -17.53
N SER A 106 33.68 -10.20 -16.92
CA SER A 106 33.76 -10.96 -15.66
C SER A 106 35.07 -10.69 -14.94
N SER A 107 35.06 -10.77 -13.60
CA SER A 107 36.26 -11.02 -12.78
C SER A 107 36.58 -12.52 -12.71
N ASN A 108 37.85 -12.87 -12.47
CA ASN A 108 38.25 -14.27 -12.27
C ASN A 108 37.42 -14.87 -11.11
N ASP A 109 36.87 -16.07 -11.31
CA ASP A 109 35.98 -16.82 -10.39
C ASP A 109 34.48 -16.45 -10.38
N ARG A 110 33.95 -15.67 -11.35
CA ARG A 110 32.52 -15.33 -11.42
C ARG A 110 31.83 -15.62 -12.76
N PRO A 111 30.50 -15.87 -12.78
CA PRO A 111 29.73 -16.02 -14.01
C PRO A 111 29.79 -14.74 -14.83
N ALA A 112 30.09 -14.89 -16.12
CA ALA A 112 30.35 -13.75 -16.99
C ALA A 112 29.05 -13.06 -17.44
N THR A 113 29.02 -11.73 -17.42
CA THR A 113 27.86 -10.92 -17.81
C THR A 113 27.94 -10.56 -19.30
N PRO A 114 27.03 -11.05 -20.16
CA PRO A 114 27.02 -10.69 -21.56
C PRO A 114 26.38 -9.31 -21.77
N PHE A 115 26.87 -8.54 -22.75
CA PHE A 115 26.35 -7.20 -23.05
C PHE A 115 26.55 -6.81 -24.52
N VAL A 116 25.84 -5.76 -24.95
CA VAL A 116 25.98 -5.10 -26.25
C VAL A 116 26.60 -3.70 -26.11
N SER A 117 27.30 -3.26 -27.14
CA SER A 117 27.80 -1.88 -27.30
C SER A 117 27.36 -1.38 -28.67
N PRO A 118 26.09 -0.93 -28.81
CA PRO A 118 25.48 -0.64 -30.11
C PRO A 118 26.20 0.50 -30.83
N GLN A 119 26.43 0.32 -32.13
CA GLN A 119 26.94 1.33 -33.06
C GLN A 119 25.89 1.62 -34.12
N GLU A 120 25.53 2.90 -34.27
CA GLU A 120 24.46 3.32 -35.19
C GLU A 120 24.92 3.25 -36.65
N ILE A 121 24.07 2.67 -37.50
CA ILE A 121 24.26 2.52 -38.95
C ILE A 121 23.04 2.97 -39.76
N THR A 122 22.07 3.66 -39.14
CA THR A 122 20.85 4.15 -39.79
C THR A 122 21.16 4.94 -41.08
N ALA A 123 22.17 5.83 -41.02
CA ALA A 123 22.57 6.64 -42.17
C ALA A 123 23.20 5.83 -43.31
N ASP A 124 23.75 4.64 -43.03
CA ASP A 124 24.35 3.78 -44.05
C ASP A 124 23.31 2.99 -44.86
N VAL A 125 22.10 2.85 -44.32
CA VAL A 125 20.98 2.13 -44.95
C VAL A 125 19.91 3.06 -45.52
N ALA A 126 20.04 4.37 -45.32
CA ALA A 126 19.11 5.37 -45.85
C ALA A 126 19.14 5.37 -47.38
N GLY A 127 17.98 5.29 -48.02
CA GLY A 127 17.85 5.23 -49.47
C GLY A 127 18.15 3.87 -50.11
N LEU A 128 18.40 2.83 -49.30
CA LEU A 128 18.43 1.45 -49.81
C LEU A 128 17.00 0.95 -50.05
N ALA A 129 16.84 0.12 -51.07
CA ALA A 129 15.55 -0.46 -51.41
C ALA A 129 14.94 -1.16 -50.18
N ASP A 130 13.64 -0.95 -49.96
CA ASP A 130 12.84 -1.51 -48.87
C ASP A 130 13.19 -1.03 -47.44
N PHE A 131 14.34 -0.39 -47.17
CA PHE A 131 14.68 0.07 -45.81
C PHE A 131 13.85 1.28 -45.36
N ASP A 132 13.65 2.26 -46.24
CA ASP A 132 12.92 3.50 -45.91
C ASP A 132 11.44 3.23 -45.55
N ASP A 133 10.83 2.21 -46.17
CA ASP A 133 9.43 1.82 -45.91
C ASP A 133 9.30 0.82 -44.74
N ASN A 134 10.26 -0.09 -44.55
CA ASN A 134 10.16 -1.14 -43.54
C ASN A 134 10.68 -0.73 -42.15
N LEU A 135 11.70 0.12 -42.04
CA LEU A 135 12.23 0.55 -40.73
C LEU A 135 11.17 1.26 -39.87
N PRO A 136 10.32 2.17 -40.40
CA PRO A 136 9.23 2.76 -39.62
C PRO A 136 8.16 1.76 -39.18
N LEU A 137 7.87 0.73 -39.98
CA LEU A 137 6.92 -0.33 -39.62
C LEU A 137 7.49 -1.23 -38.52
N LEU A 138 8.76 -1.61 -38.64
CA LEU A 138 9.46 -2.38 -37.61
C LEU A 138 9.69 -1.58 -36.33
N ALA A 139 9.82 -0.25 -36.41
CA ALA A 139 9.87 0.63 -35.24
C ALA A 139 8.59 0.55 -34.39
N LYS A 140 7.41 0.43 -35.01
CA LYS A 140 6.15 0.19 -34.28
C LYS A 140 6.14 -1.16 -33.56
N VAL A 141 6.71 -2.19 -34.19
CA VAL A 141 6.89 -3.51 -33.55
C VAL A 141 7.95 -3.46 -32.44
N ALA A 142 8.99 -2.63 -32.58
CA ALA A 142 9.96 -2.38 -31.53
C ALA A 142 9.29 -1.72 -30.31
N ALA A 143 8.42 -0.73 -30.52
CA ALA A 143 7.66 -0.08 -29.45
C ALA A 143 6.80 -1.10 -28.65
N SER A 144 6.12 -2.02 -29.33
CA SER A 144 5.30 -3.06 -28.68
C SER A 144 6.10 -4.21 -28.03
N SER A 145 7.40 -4.33 -28.31
CA SER A 145 8.29 -5.38 -27.78
C SER A 145 9.35 -4.84 -26.80
N GLY A 146 9.03 -3.76 -26.09
CA GLY A 146 9.90 -3.18 -25.05
C GLY A 146 10.92 -2.17 -25.58
N GLY A 147 10.62 -1.54 -26.72
CA GLY A 147 11.37 -0.44 -27.33
C GLY A 147 12.47 -0.87 -28.31
N ARG A 148 12.66 -2.17 -28.58
CA ARG A 148 13.70 -2.69 -29.48
C ARG A 148 13.31 -3.98 -30.20
N ILE A 149 13.87 -4.21 -31.39
CA ILE A 149 13.96 -5.54 -32.02
C ILE A 149 15.43 -5.95 -32.04
N ILE A 150 15.73 -7.23 -31.75
CA ILE A 150 17.10 -7.76 -31.67
C ILE A 150 17.15 -9.06 -32.48
N THR A 151 18.13 -9.21 -33.36
CA THR A 151 18.21 -10.38 -34.27
C THR A 151 18.81 -11.64 -33.64
N GLY A 152 19.42 -11.53 -32.46
CA GLY A 152 20.01 -12.66 -31.72
C GLY A 152 19.01 -13.47 -30.91
N ASP A 153 19.48 -14.53 -30.24
CA ASP A 153 18.68 -15.37 -29.31
C ASP A 153 18.65 -14.81 -27.88
N GLU A 154 19.32 -13.68 -27.67
CA GLU A 154 19.32 -12.91 -26.45
C GLU A 154 18.63 -11.57 -26.68
N VAL A 155 17.98 -11.07 -25.64
CA VAL A 155 17.44 -9.72 -25.58
C VAL A 155 18.11 -8.94 -24.47
N THR A 156 17.84 -7.63 -24.38
CA THR A 156 18.40 -6.85 -23.28
C THR A 156 17.50 -6.92 -22.05
N VAL A 157 18.08 -6.91 -20.85
CA VAL A 157 17.32 -6.86 -19.58
C VAL A 157 16.36 -5.67 -19.60
N GLY A 158 16.83 -4.49 -20.00
CA GLY A 158 16.01 -3.28 -20.09
C GLY A 158 14.84 -3.39 -21.06
N GLN A 159 14.99 -4.10 -22.17
CA GLN A 159 13.89 -4.36 -23.10
C GLN A 159 12.82 -5.25 -22.47
N TRP A 160 13.22 -6.35 -21.82
CA TRP A 160 12.28 -7.22 -21.12
C TRP A 160 11.55 -6.48 -19.99
N LEU A 161 12.23 -5.61 -19.25
CA LEU A 161 11.61 -4.77 -18.22
C LEU A 161 10.56 -3.82 -18.80
N ARG A 162 10.89 -3.08 -19.86
CA ARG A 162 9.94 -2.17 -20.52
C ARG A 162 8.72 -2.88 -21.06
N PHE A 163 8.91 -4.07 -21.66
CA PHE A 163 7.81 -4.89 -22.15
C PHE A 163 6.82 -5.26 -21.03
N ASN A 164 7.30 -5.48 -19.81
CA ASN A 164 6.47 -5.79 -18.64
C ASN A 164 6.02 -4.54 -17.86
N GLY A 165 6.22 -3.33 -18.40
CA GLY A 165 5.84 -2.07 -17.75
C GLY A 165 6.66 -1.73 -16.50
N LEU A 166 7.86 -2.30 -16.38
CA LEU A 166 8.79 -2.00 -15.29
C LEU A 166 9.73 -0.86 -15.66
N GLN A 167 10.09 -0.06 -14.65
CA GLN A 167 11.16 0.92 -14.76
C GLN A 167 12.49 0.22 -14.95
N VAL A 168 13.32 0.75 -15.87
CA VAL A 168 14.68 0.25 -16.08
C VAL A 168 15.57 0.91 -15.04
N PRO A 169 16.22 0.16 -14.13
CA PRO A 169 17.04 0.75 -13.09
C PRO A 169 18.30 1.37 -13.69
N ASP A 170 18.76 2.46 -13.10
CA ASP A 170 19.96 3.20 -13.52
C ASP A 170 21.03 3.31 -12.41
N ASN A 171 20.74 2.75 -11.23
CA ASN A 171 21.62 2.76 -10.07
C ASN A 171 21.52 1.45 -9.27
N GLU A 172 22.40 1.30 -8.28
CA GLU A 172 22.48 0.10 -7.44
C GLU A 172 21.17 -0.18 -6.70
N GLN A 173 20.58 0.86 -6.10
CA GLN A 173 19.38 0.75 -5.28
C GLN A 173 18.19 0.25 -6.10
N ASP A 174 17.94 0.86 -7.25
CA ASP A 174 16.82 0.48 -8.11
C ASP A 174 17.01 -0.92 -8.69
N THR A 175 18.25 -1.34 -8.94
CA THR A 175 18.55 -2.69 -9.42
C THR A 175 18.31 -3.73 -8.33
N CYS A 176 18.68 -3.45 -7.07
CA CYS A 176 18.37 -4.30 -5.92
C CYS A 176 16.86 -4.37 -5.65
N ASN A 177 16.16 -3.24 -5.66
CA ASN A 177 14.70 -3.18 -5.49
C ASN A 177 13.98 -4.00 -6.58
N LEU A 178 14.43 -3.88 -7.82
CA LEU A 178 13.94 -4.68 -8.93
C LEU A 178 14.16 -6.18 -8.68
N LEU A 179 15.36 -6.58 -8.23
CA LEU A 179 15.65 -7.98 -7.95
C LEU A 179 14.74 -8.54 -6.85
N ASP A 180 14.51 -7.77 -5.78
CA ASP A 180 13.56 -8.15 -4.73
C ASP A 180 12.14 -8.29 -5.28
N LEU A 181 11.68 -7.35 -6.10
CA LEU A 181 10.39 -7.44 -6.78
C LEU A 181 10.28 -8.72 -7.63
N LEU A 182 11.29 -9.04 -8.43
CA LEU A 182 11.28 -10.25 -9.26
C LEU A 182 11.27 -11.53 -8.42
N ASN A 183 12.00 -11.54 -7.31
CA ASN A 183 12.09 -12.68 -6.39
C ASN A 183 10.78 -12.91 -5.61
N PHE A 184 10.14 -11.84 -5.13
CA PHE A 184 8.96 -11.96 -4.27
C PHE A 184 7.62 -11.87 -5.01
N SER A 185 7.58 -11.34 -6.23
CA SER A 185 6.33 -11.13 -6.99
C SER A 185 5.52 -12.40 -7.29
N THR A 186 6.13 -13.59 -7.28
CA THR A 186 5.38 -14.84 -7.49
C THR A 186 4.60 -15.19 -6.22
N LEU A 187 3.27 -15.21 -6.28
CA LEU A 187 2.44 -15.70 -5.19
C LEU A 187 2.22 -17.22 -5.31
N PRO A 188 2.11 -17.97 -4.20
CA PRO A 188 1.81 -19.39 -4.23
C PRO A 188 0.37 -19.65 -4.71
N GLU A 189 0.10 -20.87 -5.19
CA GLU A 189 -1.25 -21.29 -5.57
C GLU A 189 -2.19 -21.24 -4.35
N PRO A 190 -3.34 -20.55 -4.45
CA PRO A 190 -4.30 -20.51 -3.35
C PRO A 190 -5.02 -21.87 -3.18
N PRO A 191 -5.65 -22.12 -2.02
CA PRO A 191 -6.61 -23.22 -1.88
C PRO A 191 -7.70 -23.17 -2.97
N LYS A 192 -8.30 -24.31 -3.32
CA LYS A 192 -9.32 -24.45 -4.40
C LYS A 192 -10.43 -23.40 -4.36
N TYR A 193 -10.89 -23.01 -3.16
CA TYR A 193 -11.89 -21.94 -2.98
C TYR A 193 -11.31 -20.74 -2.24
N GLY A 194 -10.03 -20.42 -2.36
CA GLY A 194 -9.39 -19.25 -1.75
C GLY A 194 -9.76 -19.04 -0.27
N ASN A 195 -10.60 -18.03 -0.01
CA ASN A 195 -11.09 -17.70 1.33
C ASN A 195 -12.42 -18.36 1.75
N TYR A 196 -13.04 -19.18 0.92
CA TYR A 196 -14.34 -19.87 1.11
C TYR A 196 -15.59 -18.98 1.14
N TRP A 197 -15.45 -17.66 0.99
CA TRP A 197 -16.53 -16.70 1.20
C TRP A 197 -17.15 -16.16 -0.11
N GLN A 198 -16.85 -16.79 -1.26
CA GLN A 198 -17.21 -16.27 -2.59
C GLN A 198 -18.70 -15.96 -2.78
N LEU A 199 -19.61 -16.71 -2.15
CA LEU A 199 -21.05 -16.49 -2.25
C LEU A 199 -21.59 -15.52 -1.18
N LEU A 200 -20.88 -15.39 -0.06
CA LEU A 200 -21.23 -14.53 1.07
C LEU A 200 -20.78 -13.09 0.85
N ASP A 201 -19.67 -12.89 0.14
CA ASP A 201 -19.08 -11.59 -0.20
C ASP A 201 -18.99 -11.39 -1.73
N ALA A 202 -20.00 -11.90 -2.45
CA ALA A 202 -20.08 -11.71 -3.90
C ALA A 202 -20.37 -10.23 -4.23
N PRO A 203 -19.90 -9.68 -5.37
CA PRO A 203 -20.28 -8.34 -5.81
C PRO A 203 -21.80 -8.18 -5.95
N ASP A 204 -22.33 -6.96 -5.78
CA ASP A 204 -23.77 -6.65 -5.88
C ASP A 204 -24.43 -7.15 -7.18
N GLU A 205 -23.66 -7.20 -8.26
CA GLU A 205 -24.13 -7.64 -9.59
C GLU A 205 -24.11 -9.17 -9.79
N SER A 206 -23.60 -9.94 -8.82
CA SER A 206 -23.48 -11.39 -8.94
C SER A 206 -24.86 -12.07 -8.87
N PRO A 207 -25.22 -12.92 -9.85
CA PRO A 207 -26.49 -13.66 -9.83
C PRO A 207 -26.55 -14.72 -8.71
N PHE A 208 -25.42 -15.04 -8.08
CA PHE A 208 -25.29 -16.02 -7.01
C PHE A 208 -25.03 -15.38 -5.63
N LYS A 209 -25.25 -14.06 -5.49
CA LYS A 209 -25.09 -13.36 -4.21
C LYS A 209 -26.12 -13.85 -3.19
N LEU A 210 -25.65 -14.27 -2.01
CA LEU A 210 -26.50 -14.70 -0.89
C LEU A 210 -26.94 -13.51 -0.02
N GLU A 211 -27.73 -12.60 -0.60
CA GLU A 211 -28.33 -11.47 0.09
C GLU A 211 -29.86 -11.42 -0.07
N GLY A 212 -30.51 -10.61 0.78
CA GLY A 212 -31.94 -10.38 0.75
C GLY A 212 -32.74 -11.67 0.75
N ASN A 213 -33.54 -11.88 -0.30
CA ASN A 213 -34.41 -13.05 -0.43
C ASN A 213 -33.63 -14.38 -0.51
N ASN A 214 -32.47 -14.41 -1.19
CA ASN A 214 -31.67 -15.64 -1.30
C ASN A 214 -31.13 -16.09 0.06
N ARG A 215 -30.70 -15.13 0.89
CA ARG A 215 -30.27 -15.39 2.28
C ARG A 215 -31.43 -15.88 3.13
N ALA A 216 -32.60 -15.25 3.02
CA ALA A 216 -33.79 -15.65 3.74
C ALA A 216 -34.23 -17.10 3.40
N ILE A 217 -34.17 -17.48 2.12
CA ILE A 217 -34.45 -18.86 1.67
C ILE A 217 -33.50 -19.85 2.33
N ILE A 218 -32.19 -19.57 2.36
CA ILE A 218 -31.21 -20.45 2.99
C ILE A 218 -31.43 -20.57 4.49
N LEU A 219 -31.70 -19.45 5.18
CA LEU A 219 -31.97 -19.46 6.62
C LEU A 219 -33.24 -20.26 6.97
N ASP A 220 -34.31 -20.14 6.18
CA ASP A 220 -35.54 -20.94 6.35
C ASP A 220 -35.28 -22.44 6.13
N LEU A 221 -34.48 -22.78 5.11
CA LEU A 221 -34.10 -24.17 4.84
C LEU A 221 -33.25 -24.75 5.98
N ILE A 222 -32.27 -23.99 6.50
CA ILE A 222 -31.46 -24.38 7.65
C ILE A 222 -32.38 -24.67 8.84
N GLN A 223 -33.28 -23.73 9.17
CA GLN A 223 -34.21 -23.87 10.29
C GLN A 223 -35.12 -25.12 10.15
N SER A 224 -35.52 -25.46 8.92
CA SER A 224 -36.32 -26.66 8.64
C SER A 224 -35.55 -27.98 8.80
N CYS A 225 -34.22 -27.95 8.66
CA CYS A 225 -33.34 -29.11 8.79
C CYS A 225 -32.83 -29.33 10.21
N THR A 226 -32.73 -28.26 11.02
CA THR A 226 -32.19 -28.29 12.39
C THR A 226 -33.27 -28.46 13.46
N LEU A 227 -34.24 -29.37 13.26
CA LEU A 227 -35.35 -29.69 14.18
C LEU A 227 -34.87 -30.15 15.57
N ASP A 228 -34.40 -29.20 16.37
CA ASP A 228 -33.91 -29.27 17.74
C ASP A 228 -32.53 -29.97 17.95
N PHE A 229 -31.49 -29.11 18.14
CA PHE A 229 -30.25 -29.29 18.94
C PHE A 229 -28.88 -29.68 18.32
N GLU A 230 -28.65 -29.71 17.00
CA GLU A 230 -27.26 -29.82 16.48
C GLU A 230 -26.96 -28.84 15.34
N ALA A 231 -25.78 -28.21 15.40
CA ALA A 231 -25.23 -27.44 14.27
C ALA A 231 -25.11 -28.34 13.03
N ILE A 232 -25.51 -27.83 11.87
CA ILE A 232 -25.64 -28.63 10.63
C ILE A 232 -24.32 -29.32 10.26
N ILE A 233 -23.21 -28.67 10.60
CA ILE A 233 -21.85 -29.16 10.39
C ILE A 233 -21.59 -30.53 11.03
N ASN A 234 -22.20 -30.83 12.18
CA ASN A 234 -22.03 -32.12 12.86
C ASN A 234 -22.64 -33.27 12.04
N GLY A 235 -23.79 -33.04 11.41
CA GLY A 235 -24.43 -33.99 10.50
C GLY A 235 -23.64 -34.16 9.20
N LEU A 236 -23.16 -33.05 8.63
CA LEU A 236 -22.39 -33.04 7.37
C LEU A 236 -21.00 -33.69 7.53
N GLY A 237 -20.35 -33.49 8.69
CA GLY A 237 -18.99 -33.92 8.99
C GLY A 237 -18.80 -35.36 9.45
N ARG A 238 -19.87 -36.15 9.61
CA ARG A 238 -19.79 -37.55 10.11
C ARG A 238 -18.80 -38.45 9.35
N ARG A 239 -18.59 -38.23 8.06
CA ARG A 239 -17.64 -39.04 7.26
C ARG A 239 -16.18 -38.71 7.60
N VAL A 240 -15.87 -37.42 7.77
CA VAL A 240 -14.54 -36.94 8.16
C VAL A 240 -14.19 -37.35 9.59
N GLN A 241 -15.20 -37.53 10.45
CA GLN A 241 -15.05 -38.12 11.78
C GLN A 241 -14.66 -39.60 11.74
N ILE A 242 -15.26 -40.39 10.81
CA ILE A 242 -14.98 -41.83 10.66
C ILE A 242 -13.57 -42.08 10.08
N GLU A 243 -13.11 -41.21 9.18
CA GLU A 243 -11.77 -41.27 8.58
C GLU A 243 -10.66 -40.74 9.53
N GLY A 244 -11.01 -40.25 10.72
CA GLY A 244 -10.14 -39.60 11.70
C GLY A 244 -9.14 -40.51 12.44
N THR A 245 -9.14 -41.81 12.17
CA THR A 245 -8.06 -42.72 12.59
C THR A 245 -7.49 -43.45 11.38
N PRO A 246 -6.36 -42.99 10.80
CA PRO A 246 -5.60 -43.81 9.87
C PRO A 246 -5.12 -45.07 10.62
N GLY A 247 -5.32 -46.25 10.03
CA GLY A 247 -4.84 -47.52 10.58
C GLY A 247 -3.31 -47.64 10.65
N ASP A 248 -2.60 -46.61 10.19
CA ASP A 248 -1.18 -46.56 9.86
C ASP A 248 -0.46 -45.31 10.41
N GLY A 249 -1.13 -44.46 11.21
CA GLY A 249 -0.47 -43.38 11.96
C GLY A 249 -0.01 -42.16 11.15
N ALA A 250 -0.45 -41.99 9.91
CA ALA A 250 -0.15 -40.81 9.10
C ALA A 250 -1.14 -39.66 9.40
N ILE A 251 -0.64 -38.51 9.90
CA ILE A 251 -1.45 -37.30 10.13
C ILE A 251 -1.86 -36.73 8.76
N THR A 252 -3.16 -36.72 8.44
CA THR A 252 -3.69 -36.03 7.26
C THR A 252 -3.74 -34.52 7.49
N SER A 253 -3.40 -33.71 6.48
CA SER A 253 -3.39 -32.25 6.63
C SER A 253 -4.80 -31.68 6.81
N THR A 254 -4.93 -30.59 7.57
CA THR A 254 -6.21 -29.89 7.81
C THR A 254 -6.90 -29.51 6.49
N ASP A 255 -6.15 -29.02 5.50
CA ASP A 255 -6.67 -28.66 4.17
C ASP A 255 -7.31 -29.87 3.45
N TYR A 256 -6.69 -31.04 3.54
CA TYR A 256 -7.24 -32.26 2.94
C TYR A 256 -8.55 -32.66 3.62
N ARG A 257 -8.60 -32.63 4.96
CA ARG A 257 -9.81 -32.93 5.75
C ARG A 257 -10.93 -31.93 5.45
N LEU A 258 -10.59 -30.66 5.31
CA LEU A 258 -11.51 -29.59 4.95
C LEU A 258 -12.09 -29.79 3.55
N GLN A 259 -11.27 -30.17 2.58
CA GLN A 259 -11.73 -30.50 1.24
C GLN A 259 -12.67 -31.71 1.23
N GLN A 260 -12.33 -32.79 1.93
CA GLN A 260 -13.20 -33.97 2.05
C GLN A 260 -14.54 -33.64 2.71
N LEU A 261 -14.54 -32.77 3.71
CA LEU A 261 -15.76 -32.27 4.35
C LEU A 261 -16.66 -31.57 3.32
N ILE A 262 -16.10 -30.63 2.56
CA ILE A 262 -16.84 -29.84 1.56
C ILE A 262 -17.39 -30.75 0.45
N GLU A 263 -16.55 -31.61 -0.12
CA GLU A 263 -16.94 -32.54 -1.21
C GLU A 263 -18.06 -33.49 -0.76
N SER A 264 -17.92 -34.09 0.43
CA SER A 264 -18.92 -35.00 1.00
C SER A 264 -20.23 -34.29 1.32
N ALA A 265 -20.16 -33.08 1.88
CA ALA A 265 -21.34 -32.31 2.26
C ALA A 265 -22.10 -31.81 1.03
N ALA A 266 -21.39 -31.30 0.03
CA ALA A 266 -21.94 -30.87 -1.26
C ALA A 266 -22.63 -32.02 -2.00
N SER A 267 -22.01 -33.20 -2.03
CA SER A 267 -22.58 -34.39 -2.69
C SER A 267 -23.91 -34.85 -2.08
N ARG A 268 -24.15 -34.59 -0.79
CA ARG A 268 -25.39 -34.99 -0.11
C ARG A 268 -26.48 -33.93 -0.15
N HIS A 269 -26.13 -32.66 0.05
CA HIS A 269 -27.11 -31.59 0.28
C HIS A 269 -27.01 -30.43 -0.70
N GLY A 270 -25.88 -30.28 -1.42
CA GLY A 270 -25.64 -29.14 -2.31
C GLY A 270 -26.71 -29.01 -3.40
N GLN A 271 -27.14 -30.13 -3.99
CA GLN A 271 -28.19 -30.15 -5.02
C GLN A 271 -29.55 -29.70 -4.47
N TYR A 272 -29.86 -30.04 -3.22
CA TYR A 272 -31.10 -29.64 -2.57
C TYR A 272 -31.16 -28.12 -2.40
N TYR A 273 -30.12 -27.51 -1.80
CA TYR A 273 -30.05 -26.05 -1.63
C TYR A 273 -30.06 -25.31 -2.97
N LEU A 274 -29.29 -25.79 -3.95
CA LEU A 274 -29.20 -25.19 -5.28
C LEU A 274 -30.55 -25.21 -6.00
N SER A 275 -31.32 -26.29 -5.87
CA SER A 275 -32.66 -26.40 -6.47
C SER A 275 -33.67 -25.42 -5.88
N LYS A 276 -33.56 -25.13 -4.58
CA LYS A 276 -34.47 -24.21 -3.87
C LYS A 276 -34.20 -22.74 -4.18
N LEU A 277 -32.94 -22.40 -4.44
CA LEU A 277 -32.54 -21.05 -4.85
C LEU A 277 -32.93 -20.71 -6.30
N GLY A 278 -33.23 -21.72 -7.14
CA GLY A 278 -33.64 -21.50 -8.52
C GLY A 278 -32.55 -20.93 -9.44
N TRP A 279 -31.28 -21.01 -9.03
CA TRP A 279 -30.14 -20.37 -9.70
C TRP A 279 -29.73 -20.98 -11.06
N LEU A 280 -30.17 -22.19 -11.39
CA LEU A 280 -29.84 -22.86 -12.66
C LEU A 280 -31.10 -23.30 -13.43
N THR A 281 -31.07 -23.14 -14.76
CA THR A 281 -32.07 -23.74 -15.67
C THR A 281 -31.83 -25.25 -15.84
N GLU A 282 -32.86 -26.02 -16.22
CA GLU A 282 -32.79 -27.49 -16.39
C GLU A 282 -31.67 -27.95 -17.36
N ALA A 283 -31.28 -27.11 -18.33
CA ALA A 283 -30.20 -27.38 -19.27
C ALA A 283 -28.80 -27.08 -18.68
N ALA A 284 -28.67 -26.07 -17.82
CA ALA A 284 -27.43 -25.71 -17.13
C ALA A 284 -27.11 -26.67 -15.98
N ALA A 285 -28.15 -27.16 -15.28
CA ALA A 285 -28.06 -28.18 -14.24
C ALA A 285 -27.39 -29.49 -14.68
N LYS A 286 -27.33 -29.77 -16.00
CA LYS A 286 -26.66 -30.96 -16.56
C LYS A 286 -25.17 -30.77 -16.87
N LYS A 287 -24.64 -29.53 -16.87
CA LYS A 287 -23.28 -29.25 -17.37
C LYS A 287 -22.33 -28.52 -16.41
N GLN A 288 -22.82 -28.03 -15.27
CA GLN A 288 -22.00 -27.48 -14.17
C GLN A 288 -22.81 -27.56 -12.88
N SER A 289 -22.25 -28.11 -11.78
CA SER A 289 -22.74 -27.77 -10.44
C SER A 289 -21.84 -28.18 -9.26
N THR A 290 -20.77 -28.97 -9.41
CA THR A 290 -20.02 -29.45 -8.23
C THR A 290 -19.38 -28.32 -7.42
N GLU A 291 -18.67 -27.40 -8.07
CA GLU A 291 -17.98 -26.28 -7.37
C GLU A 291 -18.95 -25.28 -6.74
N LEU A 292 -20.06 -24.98 -7.42
CA LEU A 292 -21.11 -24.11 -6.88
C LEU A 292 -21.80 -24.77 -5.67
N MET A 293 -22.05 -26.08 -5.73
CA MET A 293 -22.60 -26.84 -4.60
C MET A 293 -21.63 -26.88 -3.41
N GLU A 294 -20.34 -27.01 -3.67
CA GLU A 294 -19.27 -26.98 -2.67
C GLU A 294 -19.20 -25.61 -1.96
N GLN A 295 -19.19 -24.52 -2.72
CA GLN A 295 -19.21 -23.15 -2.16
C GLN A 295 -20.51 -22.83 -1.42
N LEU A 296 -21.66 -23.25 -1.96
CA LEU A 296 -22.97 -23.07 -1.31
C LEU A 296 -23.04 -23.81 0.02
N THR A 297 -22.44 -25.01 0.08
CA THR A 297 -22.39 -25.78 1.32
C THR A 297 -21.56 -25.09 2.39
N VAL A 298 -20.43 -24.47 2.03
CA VAL A 298 -19.65 -23.66 2.99
C VAL A 298 -20.46 -22.47 3.49
N ALA A 299 -21.13 -21.75 2.59
CA ALA A 299 -21.98 -20.62 2.98
C ALA A 299 -23.12 -21.03 3.93
N VAL A 300 -23.75 -22.19 3.68
CA VAL A 300 -24.78 -22.76 4.56
C VAL A 300 -24.21 -23.08 5.95
N ILE A 301 -23.04 -23.70 6.03
CA ILE A 301 -22.38 -24.01 7.32
C ILE A 301 -22.13 -22.73 8.11
N LEU A 302 -21.63 -21.68 7.46
CA LEU A 302 -21.32 -20.42 8.14
C LEU A 302 -22.58 -19.65 8.57
N LEU A 303 -23.63 -19.65 7.73
CA LEU A 303 -24.92 -19.00 8.04
C LEU A 303 -25.73 -19.74 9.13
N ASP A 304 -25.57 -21.06 9.25
CA ASP A 304 -26.15 -21.84 10.36
C ASP A 304 -25.55 -21.43 11.71
N LEU A 305 -24.24 -21.22 11.75
CA LEU A 305 -23.51 -20.83 12.95
C LEU A 305 -23.71 -19.35 13.31
N ASP A 306 -23.79 -18.48 12.31
CA ASP A 306 -24.08 -17.05 12.48
C ASP A 306 -25.08 -16.55 11.42
N PRO A 307 -26.38 -16.46 11.75
CA PRO A 307 -27.39 -15.95 10.82
C PRO A 307 -27.17 -14.50 10.40
N ALA A 308 -26.47 -13.70 11.20
CA ALA A 308 -26.19 -12.28 10.99
C ALA A 308 -24.80 -12.02 10.39
N LEU A 309 -24.10 -13.07 9.95
CA LEU A 309 -22.77 -13.03 9.33
C LEU A 309 -22.61 -11.90 8.30
N ASP A 310 -21.55 -11.10 8.47
CA ASP A 310 -21.01 -10.16 7.49
C ASP A 310 -19.48 -10.23 7.60
N ILE A 311 -18.80 -10.27 6.47
CA ILE A 311 -17.34 -10.29 6.41
C ILE A 311 -16.71 -9.04 7.03
N ALA A 312 -17.42 -7.90 7.03
CA ALA A 312 -16.95 -6.65 7.62
C ALA A 312 -17.09 -6.60 9.16
N ASN A 313 -17.79 -7.57 9.76
CA ASN A 313 -17.94 -7.64 11.20
C ASN A 313 -16.63 -8.07 11.87
N THR A 314 -16.45 -7.62 13.10
CA THR A 314 -15.34 -8.07 13.97
C THR A 314 -15.73 -9.23 14.87
N HIS A 315 -17.00 -9.65 14.81
CA HIS A 315 -17.58 -10.67 15.67
C HIS A 315 -18.17 -11.80 14.83
N PHE A 316 -17.99 -13.03 15.28
CA PHE A 316 -18.63 -14.22 14.71
C PHE A 316 -19.43 -14.93 15.81
N ALA A 317 -20.75 -15.01 15.67
CA ALA A 317 -21.64 -15.67 16.63
C ALA A 317 -21.35 -15.25 18.10
N GLY A 318 -21.16 -13.94 18.32
CA GLY A 318 -20.86 -13.34 19.63
C GLY A 318 -19.40 -13.41 20.08
N PHE A 319 -18.50 -14.07 19.34
CA PHE A 319 -17.06 -14.08 19.61
C PHE A 319 -16.38 -12.88 18.95
N ASP A 320 -15.72 -12.01 19.73
CA ASP A 320 -14.95 -10.87 19.21
C ASP A 320 -13.53 -11.31 18.78
N LEU A 321 -13.29 -11.32 17.47
CA LEU A 321 -12.00 -11.71 16.88
C LEU A 321 -10.87 -10.72 17.23
N TYR A 322 -11.21 -9.50 17.64
CA TYR A 322 -10.26 -8.42 17.93
C TYR A 322 -10.44 -7.83 19.34
N SER A 323 -10.87 -8.68 20.29
CA SER A 323 -10.99 -8.29 21.70
C SER A 323 -9.69 -7.67 22.22
N LYS A 324 -9.83 -6.67 23.11
CA LYS A 324 -8.69 -6.08 23.83
C LYS A 324 -7.95 -7.11 24.68
N ASP A 325 -8.59 -8.20 25.05
CA ASP A 325 -7.98 -9.30 25.83
C ASP A 325 -6.85 -10.01 25.05
N TYR A 326 -6.84 -9.85 23.72
CA TYR A 326 -5.78 -10.36 22.86
C TYR A 326 -4.56 -9.42 22.76
N PHE A 327 -4.60 -8.25 23.40
CA PHE A 327 -3.43 -7.37 23.46
C PHE A 327 -2.22 -8.12 24.01
N LYS A 328 -1.09 -8.02 23.30
CA LYS A 328 0.17 -8.71 23.62
C LYS A 328 0.16 -10.25 23.57
N GLN A 329 -0.96 -10.86 23.17
CA GLN A 329 -1.03 -12.29 22.92
C GLN A 329 -0.49 -12.66 21.53
N ARG A 330 -0.21 -13.96 21.35
CA ARG A 330 0.19 -14.51 20.04
C ARG A 330 -1.04 -14.69 19.15
N PRO A 331 -0.93 -14.44 17.83
CA PRO A 331 -2.06 -14.56 16.89
C PRO A 331 -2.78 -15.92 16.94
N ALA A 332 -2.02 -17.01 17.13
CA ALA A 332 -2.57 -18.38 17.20
C ALA A 332 -3.55 -18.60 18.38
N GLN A 333 -3.51 -17.75 19.41
CA GLN A 333 -4.42 -17.85 20.55
C GLN A 333 -5.87 -17.59 20.14
N VAL A 334 -6.11 -16.67 19.19
CA VAL A 334 -7.46 -16.33 18.72
C VAL A 334 -8.14 -17.54 18.09
N GLY A 335 -7.42 -18.30 17.25
CA GLY A 335 -7.94 -19.53 16.65
C GLY A 335 -8.26 -20.59 17.71
N THR A 336 -7.39 -20.76 18.71
CA THR A 336 -7.60 -21.73 19.81
C THR A 336 -8.84 -21.38 20.63
N ASP A 337 -9.02 -20.11 20.97
CA ASP A 337 -10.16 -19.65 21.75
C ASP A 337 -11.46 -19.69 20.94
N LEU A 338 -11.38 -19.41 19.64
CA LEU A 338 -12.51 -19.56 18.71
C LEU A 338 -12.94 -21.02 18.62
N GLU A 339 -12.00 -21.98 18.51
CA GLU A 339 -12.34 -23.41 18.56
C GLU A 339 -13.06 -23.78 19.85
N VAL A 340 -12.59 -23.29 21.00
CA VAL A 340 -13.25 -23.48 22.30
C VAL A 340 -14.65 -22.87 22.33
N HIS A 341 -14.83 -21.68 21.74
CA HIS A 341 -16.13 -21.02 21.62
C HIS A 341 -17.10 -21.84 20.75
N LEU A 342 -16.67 -22.32 19.59
CA LEU A 342 -17.47 -23.14 18.69
C LEU A 342 -17.97 -24.43 19.38
N ILE A 343 -17.10 -25.07 20.16
CA ILE A 343 -17.45 -26.29 20.90
C ILE A 343 -18.45 -25.99 22.03
N LYS A 344 -18.16 -24.98 22.86
CA LYS A 344 -18.94 -24.70 24.07
C LYS A 344 -20.28 -24.02 23.80
N ASN A 345 -20.30 -23.08 22.86
CA ASN A 345 -21.44 -22.18 22.67
C ASN A 345 -22.27 -22.54 21.43
N LEU A 346 -21.62 -23.08 20.39
CA LEU A 346 -22.31 -23.49 19.15
C LEU A 346 -22.42 -25.01 18.98
N HIS A 347 -21.97 -25.78 19.98
CA HIS A 347 -22.05 -27.25 20.01
C HIS A 347 -21.43 -27.93 18.78
N VAL A 348 -20.40 -27.34 18.18
CA VAL A 348 -19.62 -27.95 17.10
C VAL A 348 -18.79 -29.11 17.67
N GLU A 349 -18.78 -30.26 17.00
CA GLU A 349 -18.01 -31.41 17.45
C GLU A 349 -16.49 -31.13 17.45
N PRO A 350 -15.73 -31.53 18.50
CA PRO A 350 -14.34 -31.15 18.66
C PRO A 350 -13.42 -31.44 17.48
N SER A 351 -13.62 -32.55 16.76
CA SER A 351 -12.78 -32.89 15.60
C SER A 351 -13.06 -32.02 14.36
N LEU A 352 -14.19 -31.33 14.32
CA LEU A 352 -14.62 -30.41 13.26
C LEU A 352 -14.31 -28.93 13.58
N ALA A 353 -14.17 -28.56 14.86
CA ALA A 353 -13.95 -27.18 15.28
C ALA A 353 -12.74 -26.49 14.59
N PRO A 354 -11.58 -27.15 14.39
CA PRO A 354 -10.46 -26.55 13.65
C PRO A 354 -10.78 -26.27 12.18
N LEU A 355 -11.59 -27.13 11.54
CA LEU A 355 -11.99 -26.98 10.14
C LEU A 355 -12.93 -25.77 9.97
N VAL A 356 -13.89 -25.62 10.88
CA VAL A 356 -14.83 -24.49 10.90
C VAL A 356 -14.09 -23.19 11.22
N THR A 357 -13.19 -23.22 12.20
CA THR A 357 -12.30 -22.07 12.53
C THR A 357 -11.53 -21.60 11.31
N GLN A 358 -10.97 -22.53 10.52
CA GLN A 358 -10.30 -22.20 9.27
C GLN A 358 -11.25 -21.53 8.24
N MET A 359 -12.50 -22.00 8.10
CA MET A 359 -13.48 -21.37 7.21
C MET A 359 -13.86 -19.94 7.65
N ILE A 360 -14.01 -19.72 8.96
CA ILE A 360 -14.39 -18.42 9.53
C ILE A 360 -13.26 -17.40 9.35
N LEU A 361 -12.07 -17.73 9.86
CA LEU A 361 -10.91 -16.85 9.84
C LEU A 361 -10.47 -16.55 8.39
N ALA A 362 -10.69 -17.48 7.46
CA ALA A 362 -10.36 -17.30 6.06
C ALA A 362 -11.01 -16.06 5.43
N GLY A 363 -12.27 -15.77 5.77
CA GLY A 363 -12.98 -14.58 5.28
C GLY A 363 -12.79 -13.37 6.19
N MET A 364 -12.92 -13.54 7.51
CA MET A 364 -13.03 -12.40 8.44
C MET A 364 -11.68 -11.89 8.95
N ALA A 365 -10.69 -12.77 9.10
CA ALA A 365 -9.43 -12.48 9.78
C ALA A 365 -8.27 -13.36 9.25
N PRO A 366 -7.93 -13.26 7.95
CA PRO A 366 -6.96 -14.15 7.32
C PRO A 366 -5.56 -14.07 7.96
N GLU A 367 -5.23 -12.96 8.63
CA GLU A 367 -3.99 -12.80 9.39
C GLU A 367 -3.80 -13.83 10.52
N TYR A 368 -4.89 -14.39 11.04
CA TYR A 368 -4.86 -15.45 12.06
C TYR A 368 -4.66 -16.85 11.47
N LEU A 369 -4.75 -17.02 10.15
CA LEU A 369 -4.44 -18.28 9.45
C LEU A 369 -3.01 -18.35 8.92
N PHE A 370 -2.26 -17.26 9.00
CA PHE A 370 -0.86 -17.27 8.64
C PHE A 370 -0.06 -18.03 9.72
N THR A 371 0.73 -19.02 9.29
CA THR A 371 1.34 -20.01 10.20
C THR A 371 2.80 -19.75 10.55
N ASP A 372 3.52 -18.96 9.73
CA ASP A 372 4.97 -18.73 9.87
C ASP A 372 5.29 -17.44 10.64
N TRP A 373 4.43 -17.03 11.59
CA TRP A 373 4.68 -15.83 12.39
C TRP A 373 5.93 -16.01 13.28
N PRO A 374 6.82 -15.00 13.37
CA PRO A 374 7.90 -15.01 14.34
C PRO A 374 7.36 -15.17 15.77
N SER A 375 8.03 -15.97 16.60
CA SER A 375 7.58 -16.25 17.98
C SER A 375 7.52 -15.01 18.90
N SER A 376 8.19 -13.93 18.50
CA SER A 376 8.22 -12.60 19.12
C SER A 376 7.08 -11.68 18.68
N LEU A 377 6.36 -11.99 17.60
CA LEU A 377 5.28 -11.15 17.08
C LEU A 377 4.06 -11.25 17.99
N GLN A 378 3.58 -10.08 18.44
CA GLN A 378 2.46 -9.95 19.37
C GLN A 378 1.41 -8.99 18.82
N MET A 379 0.13 -9.31 19.05
CA MET A 379 -0.97 -8.46 18.66
C MET A 379 -0.98 -7.13 19.42
N GLY A 380 -1.51 -6.08 18.79
CA GLY A 380 -1.52 -4.72 19.36
C GLY A 380 -0.17 -4.00 19.28
N THR A 381 0.82 -4.55 18.57
CA THR A 381 2.10 -3.88 18.28
C THR A 381 2.13 -3.28 16.86
N PRO A 382 2.98 -2.30 16.56
CA PRO A 382 3.13 -1.81 15.19
C PRO A 382 3.65 -2.88 14.22
N ALA A 383 4.50 -3.79 14.70
CA ALA A 383 4.94 -4.93 13.89
C ALA A 383 3.74 -5.79 13.44
N TRP A 384 2.74 -5.97 14.30
CA TRP A 384 1.49 -6.63 13.95
C TRP A 384 0.66 -5.86 12.90
N VAL A 385 0.66 -4.53 12.95
CA VAL A 385 -0.02 -3.69 11.94
C VAL A 385 0.58 -3.95 10.56
N ILE A 386 1.90 -3.86 10.43
CA ILE A 386 2.62 -4.06 9.17
C ILE A 386 2.42 -5.48 8.64
N ALA A 387 2.51 -6.48 9.53
CA ALA A 387 2.27 -7.88 9.21
C ALA A 387 0.84 -8.10 8.67
N THR A 388 -0.17 -7.51 9.32
CA THR A 388 -1.57 -7.61 8.91
C THR A 388 -1.80 -6.92 7.56
N GLN A 389 -1.22 -5.73 7.34
CA GLN A 389 -1.28 -5.04 6.04
C GLN A 389 -0.70 -5.89 4.90
N ALA A 390 0.39 -6.60 5.15
CA ALA A 390 0.99 -7.49 4.16
C ALA A 390 0.05 -8.67 3.83
N VAL A 391 -0.59 -9.29 4.84
CA VAL A 391 -1.60 -10.34 4.61
C VAL A 391 -2.77 -9.78 3.82
N HIS A 392 -3.31 -8.63 4.20
CA HIS A 392 -4.45 -8.01 3.53
C HIS A 392 -4.16 -7.70 2.06
N LEU A 393 -2.96 -7.22 1.73
CA LEU A 393 -2.54 -7.01 0.35
C LEU A 393 -2.54 -8.33 -0.44
N VAL A 394 -1.97 -9.40 0.11
CA VAL A 394 -1.94 -10.72 -0.56
C VAL A 394 -3.35 -11.27 -0.73
N GLU A 395 -4.20 -11.18 0.29
CA GLU A 395 -5.57 -11.70 0.27
C GLU A 395 -6.47 -10.91 -0.71
N ALA A 396 -6.27 -9.60 -0.86
CA ALA A 396 -6.96 -8.80 -1.89
C ALA A 396 -6.57 -9.24 -3.32
N LEU A 397 -5.30 -9.64 -3.51
CA LEU A 397 -4.78 -10.06 -4.80
C LEU A 397 -5.17 -11.50 -5.14
N VAL A 398 -4.89 -12.43 -4.23
CA VAL A 398 -5.10 -13.87 -4.38
C VAL A 398 -5.59 -14.42 -3.03
N PRO A 399 -6.92 -14.47 -2.81
CA PRO A 399 -7.49 -14.94 -1.55
C PRO A 399 -6.98 -16.33 -1.17
N GLY A 400 -6.53 -16.50 0.06
CA GLY A 400 -5.99 -17.72 0.64
C GLY A 400 -4.51 -17.99 0.35
N ALA A 401 -3.84 -17.23 -0.53
CA ALA A 401 -2.44 -17.45 -0.87
C ALA A 401 -1.48 -17.22 0.31
N SER A 402 -1.83 -16.29 1.22
CA SER A 402 -0.98 -15.95 2.38
C SER A 402 -0.66 -17.17 3.26
N ARG A 403 -1.58 -18.14 3.34
CA ARG A 403 -1.46 -19.37 4.16
C ARG A 403 -0.35 -20.31 3.70
N LYS A 404 0.14 -20.14 2.47
CA LYS A 404 1.21 -20.93 1.87
C LYS A 404 2.52 -20.14 1.75
N MET A 405 2.56 -18.90 2.25
CA MET A 405 3.74 -18.06 2.25
C MET A 405 4.53 -18.23 3.56
N THR A 406 5.85 -18.04 3.47
CA THR A 406 6.68 -17.81 4.64
C THR A 406 6.63 -16.34 5.04
N TYR A 407 7.02 -16.01 6.27
CA TYR A 407 7.08 -14.62 6.72
C TYR A 407 8.03 -13.81 5.83
N GLN A 408 9.10 -14.46 5.36
CA GLN A 408 9.99 -13.95 4.32
C GLN A 408 9.29 -13.46 3.09
N HIS A 409 8.52 -14.36 2.49
CA HIS A 409 7.90 -14.08 1.23
C HIS A 409 6.83 -13.02 1.40
N LEU A 410 6.03 -13.12 2.47
CA LEU A 410 4.97 -12.15 2.77
C LEU A 410 5.51 -10.72 2.91
N MET A 411 6.54 -10.54 3.75
CA MET A 411 7.13 -9.23 3.98
C MET A 411 7.90 -8.73 2.76
N GLY A 412 8.67 -9.59 2.09
CA GLY A 412 9.39 -9.25 0.86
C GLY A 412 8.45 -8.83 -0.27
N PHE A 413 7.31 -9.51 -0.40
CA PHE A 413 6.27 -9.16 -1.37
C PHE A 413 5.66 -7.79 -1.06
N SER A 414 5.21 -7.57 0.19
CA SER A 414 4.61 -6.30 0.59
C SER A 414 5.57 -5.11 0.42
N GLN A 415 6.87 -5.28 0.69
CA GLN A 415 7.84 -4.19 0.53
C GLN A 415 8.19 -3.93 -0.93
N SER A 416 8.50 -4.98 -1.70
CA SER A 416 8.97 -4.82 -3.08
C SER A 416 7.89 -4.25 -4.03
N THR A 417 6.62 -4.51 -3.74
CA THR A 417 5.48 -4.07 -4.56
C THR A 417 5.05 -2.62 -4.34
N LYS A 418 5.54 -1.94 -3.29
CA LYS A 418 5.27 -0.50 -3.06
C LYS A 418 5.78 0.42 -4.17
N SER A 419 6.77 -0.03 -4.93
CA SER A 419 7.29 0.69 -6.09
C SER A 419 6.33 0.68 -7.29
N LEU A 420 5.30 -0.16 -7.27
CA LEU A 420 4.33 -0.34 -8.34
C LEU A 420 3.02 0.39 -7.98
N ALA A 421 2.69 1.46 -8.72
CA ALA A 421 1.59 2.36 -8.36
C ALA A 421 0.22 1.66 -8.13
N PRO A 422 -0.25 0.72 -8.98
CA PRO A 422 -1.49 -0.02 -8.71
C PRO A 422 -1.47 -0.82 -7.40
N LEU A 423 -0.33 -1.43 -7.06
CA LEU A 423 -0.17 -2.22 -5.83
C LEU A 423 -0.03 -1.32 -4.60
N ALA A 424 0.69 -0.22 -4.72
CA ALA A 424 0.79 0.79 -3.66
C ALA A 424 -0.58 1.40 -3.33
N ALA A 425 -1.40 1.71 -4.34
CA ALA A 425 -2.76 2.20 -4.15
C ALA A 425 -3.66 1.16 -3.47
N LEU A 426 -3.58 -0.11 -3.90
CA LEU A 426 -4.32 -1.21 -3.28
C LEU A 426 -3.92 -1.43 -1.81
N GLN A 427 -2.61 -1.36 -1.52
CA GLN A 427 -2.11 -1.48 -0.15
C GLN A 427 -2.56 -0.31 0.72
N ALA A 428 -2.54 0.92 0.19
CA ALA A 428 -2.98 2.11 0.92
C ALA A 428 -4.45 2.00 1.33
N GLU A 429 -5.32 1.55 0.42
CA GLU A 429 -6.75 1.31 0.68
C GLU A 429 -6.96 0.32 1.85
N GLY A 430 -6.22 -0.79 1.84
CA GLY A 430 -6.30 -1.83 2.88
C GLY A 430 -5.53 -1.52 4.18
N SER A 431 -4.91 -0.35 4.30
CA SER A 431 -4.00 -0.05 5.43
C SER A 431 -4.68 0.52 6.67
N VAL A 432 -5.93 0.98 6.55
CA VAL A 432 -6.66 1.68 7.63
C VAL A 432 -7.08 0.71 8.73
N ASP A 433 -7.66 -0.45 8.39
CA ASP A 433 -8.22 -1.39 9.36
C ASP A 433 -7.18 -1.93 10.36
N PRO A 434 -5.95 -2.32 9.93
CA PRO A 434 -4.90 -2.72 10.87
C PRO A 434 -4.51 -1.62 11.86
N VAL A 435 -4.44 -0.37 11.41
CA VAL A 435 -4.10 0.80 12.26
C VAL A 435 -5.21 1.07 13.27
N VAL A 436 -6.46 1.08 12.82
CA VAL A 436 -7.63 1.25 13.68
C VAL A 436 -7.72 0.12 14.72
N THR A 437 -7.48 -1.12 14.31
CA THR A 437 -7.47 -2.28 15.22
C THR A 437 -6.38 -2.12 16.27
N TRP A 438 -5.18 -1.71 15.88
CA TRP A 438 -4.09 -1.40 16.80
C TRP A 438 -4.46 -0.28 17.79
N ALA A 439 -5.01 0.82 17.31
CA ALA A 439 -5.41 1.95 18.14
C ALA A 439 -6.50 1.54 19.15
N TRP A 440 -7.46 0.72 18.70
CA TRP A 440 -8.49 0.13 19.57
C TRP A 440 -7.86 -0.74 20.66
N MET A 441 -6.99 -1.69 20.30
CA MET A 441 -6.34 -2.59 21.28
C MET A 441 -5.47 -1.82 22.29
N ASN A 442 -4.87 -0.70 21.87
CA ASN A 442 -4.09 0.19 22.74
C ASN A 442 -4.95 1.20 23.53
N GLY A 443 -6.28 1.18 23.38
CA GLY A 443 -7.19 2.08 24.08
C GLY A 443 -7.11 3.55 23.65
N LEU A 444 -6.56 3.82 22.46
CA LEU A 444 -6.41 5.16 21.89
C LEU A 444 -7.71 5.70 21.30
N ILE A 445 -8.59 4.79 20.88
CA ILE A 445 -9.88 5.12 20.26
C ILE A 445 -11.02 4.35 20.92
N THR A 446 -12.23 4.84 20.75
CA THR A 446 -13.45 4.18 21.21
C THR A 446 -14.40 3.86 20.07
N ARG A 447 -15.12 2.74 20.18
CA ARG A 447 -16.22 2.37 19.27
C ARG A 447 -17.53 2.76 19.93
N ASP A 448 -18.53 3.16 19.14
CA ASP A 448 -19.87 3.42 19.67
C ASP A 448 -20.56 2.13 20.14
N ALA A 449 -21.73 2.25 20.77
CA ALA A 449 -22.47 1.10 21.32
C ALA A 449 -22.90 0.07 20.25
N GLN A 450 -22.83 0.42 18.97
CA GLN A 450 -23.12 -0.44 17.84
C GLN A 450 -21.84 -0.97 17.16
N GLY A 451 -20.66 -0.67 17.72
CA GLY A 451 -19.37 -1.09 17.18
C GLY A 451 -18.87 -0.24 16.02
N ASN A 452 -19.50 0.91 15.74
CA ASN A 452 -19.12 1.80 14.65
C ASN A 452 -18.01 2.76 15.06
N LEU A 453 -17.24 3.19 14.07
CA LEU A 453 -16.20 4.20 14.20
C LEU A 453 -16.63 5.47 13.47
N ASP A 454 -16.40 6.62 14.10
CA ASP A 454 -16.55 7.92 13.45
C ASP A 454 -15.26 8.28 12.68
N ALA A 455 -15.36 9.23 11.75
CA ALA A 455 -14.22 9.67 10.94
C ALA A 455 -13.09 10.33 11.77
N LYS A 456 -13.41 10.95 12.90
CA LYS A 456 -12.43 11.60 13.80
C LYS A 456 -11.62 10.57 14.57
N GLU A 457 -12.23 9.48 15.02
CA GLU A 457 -11.55 8.37 15.69
C GLU A 457 -10.58 7.68 14.72
N ILE A 458 -10.96 7.52 13.45
CA ILE A 458 -10.06 7.00 12.41
C ILE A 458 -8.89 7.94 12.17
N GLU A 459 -9.15 9.25 12.00
CA GLU A 459 -8.10 10.26 11.84
C GLU A 459 -7.16 10.29 13.06
N HIS A 460 -7.71 10.17 14.26
CA HIS A 460 -6.94 10.09 15.50
C HIS A 460 -6.07 8.84 15.54
N ALA A 461 -6.61 7.67 15.20
CA ALA A 461 -5.86 6.41 15.13
C ALA A 461 -4.67 6.51 14.16
N THR A 462 -4.90 7.07 12.97
CA THR A 462 -3.85 7.30 11.97
C THR A 462 -2.77 8.23 12.50
N LEU A 463 -3.16 9.37 13.09
CA LEU A 463 -2.21 10.32 13.66
C LEU A 463 -1.36 9.71 14.78
N GLU A 464 -1.97 8.94 15.68
CA GLU A 464 -1.26 8.27 16.77
C GLU A 464 -0.27 7.22 16.26
N TYR A 465 -0.68 6.44 15.26
CA TYR A 465 0.19 5.46 14.62
C TYR A 465 1.40 6.13 13.95
N ASP A 466 1.16 7.21 13.19
CA ASP A 466 2.23 7.97 12.53
C ASP A 466 3.25 8.53 13.53
N GLN A 467 2.77 9.04 14.67
CA GLN A 467 3.63 9.54 15.73
C GLN A 467 4.44 8.41 16.38
N TYR A 468 3.84 7.24 16.60
CA TYR A 468 4.53 6.08 17.12
C TYR A 468 5.59 5.56 16.14
N ILE A 469 5.30 5.54 14.84
CA ILE A 469 6.26 5.18 13.81
C ILE A 469 7.42 6.17 13.78
N ALA A 470 7.14 7.48 13.76
CA ALA A 470 8.17 8.52 13.75
C ALA A 470 9.11 8.39 14.97
N MET A 471 8.55 8.06 16.14
CA MET A 471 9.30 7.73 17.34
C MET A 471 10.30 6.57 17.14
N MET A 472 9.87 5.45 16.54
CA MET A 472 10.75 4.31 16.30
C MET A 472 11.84 4.64 15.27
N LEU A 473 11.49 5.40 14.23
CA LEU A 473 12.43 5.81 13.19
C LEU A 473 13.50 6.77 13.73
N GLU A 474 13.10 7.70 14.58
CA GLU A 474 14.02 8.60 15.26
C GLU A 474 15.03 7.83 16.12
N ALA A 475 14.58 6.79 16.85
CA ALA A 475 15.47 5.93 17.61
C ALA A 475 16.47 5.21 16.71
N ALA A 476 15.99 4.60 15.62
CA ALA A 476 16.82 3.89 14.64
C ALA A 476 17.82 4.82 13.94
N GLU A 477 17.42 6.05 13.58
CA GLU A 477 18.31 7.05 12.98
C GLU A 477 19.44 7.43 13.95
N ARG A 478 19.11 7.63 15.23
CA ARG A 478 20.11 7.95 16.26
C ARG A 478 21.13 6.82 16.46
N PHE A 479 20.68 5.57 16.46
CA PHE A 479 21.58 4.40 16.56
C PHE A 479 22.39 4.12 15.30
N SER A 480 21.87 4.50 14.12
CA SER A 480 22.54 4.28 12.84
C SER A 480 23.54 5.37 12.44
N ARG A 481 23.75 6.39 13.28
CA ARG A 481 24.80 7.39 13.05
C ARG A 481 26.17 6.71 13.05
N PRO A 482 27.03 6.93 12.04
CA PRO A 482 28.37 6.32 11.99
C PRO A 482 29.17 6.60 13.27
N LEU A 483 29.95 5.60 13.71
CA LEU A 483 30.93 5.81 14.77
C LEU A 483 31.93 6.89 14.30
N PRO A 484 32.30 7.86 15.17
CA PRO A 484 33.32 8.85 14.84
C PRO A 484 34.64 8.16 14.47
N ASP A 485 35.21 8.50 13.33
CA ASP A 485 36.51 7.99 12.88
C ASP A 485 37.51 9.15 12.90
N ARG A 486 38.50 9.03 13.79
CA ARG A 486 39.52 10.07 13.99
C ARG A 486 40.33 10.35 12.72
N ILE A 487 40.64 9.32 11.92
CA ILE A 487 41.38 9.47 10.66
C ILE A 487 40.50 10.16 9.61
N GLN A 488 39.24 9.76 9.50
CA GLN A 488 38.32 10.36 8.54
C GLN A 488 38.07 11.85 8.83
N LEU A 489 37.91 12.21 10.11
CA LEU A 489 37.78 13.61 10.55
C LEU A 489 39.04 14.41 10.21
N ALA A 490 40.24 13.85 10.45
CA ALA A 490 41.50 14.48 10.06
C ALA A 490 41.58 14.71 8.54
N LEU A 491 41.25 13.70 7.74
CA LEU A 491 41.23 13.81 6.28
C LEU A 491 40.22 14.83 5.77
N GLN A 492 39.06 14.92 6.43
CA GLN A 492 38.01 15.87 6.08
C GLN A 492 38.46 17.31 6.35
N GLU A 493 39.02 17.58 7.53
CA GLU A 493 39.53 18.92 7.87
C GLU A 493 40.70 19.31 6.96
N LEU A 494 41.67 18.42 6.76
CA LEU A 494 42.83 18.66 5.88
C LEU A 494 42.39 19.00 4.45
N LYS A 495 41.44 18.26 3.87
CA LYS A 495 40.94 18.51 2.52
C LYS A 495 40.06 19.76 2.42
N SER A 496 39.43 20.18 3.51
CA SER A 496 38.61 21.38 3.54
C SER A 496 39.45 22.66 3.48
N GLN A 497 40.57 22.68 4.20
CA GLN A 497 41.50 23.82 4.24
C GLN A 497 42.49 23.77 3.06
N GLU A 498 43.01 22.59 2.75
CA GLU A 498 44.09 22.40 1.77
C GLU A 498 43.79 21.23 0.82
N ARG A 499 42.79 21.43 -0.07
CA ARG A 499 42.23 20.40 -0.96
C ARG A 499 43.24 19.62 -1.80
N ASN A 500 44.36 20.24 -2.17
CA ASN A 500 45.39 19.67 -3.04
C ASN A 500 46.59 19.10 -2.26
N CYS A 501 46.58 19.15 -0.93
CA CYS A 501 47.62 18.54 -0.13
C CYS A 501 47.48 17.01 -0.16
N ASP A 502 48.57 16.32 -0.47
CA ASP A 502 48.62 14.86 -0.39
C ASP A 502 48.80 14.44 1.08
N PRO A 503 47.80 13.79 1.71
CA PRO A 503 47.89 13.37 3.12
C PRO A 503 49.01 12.35 3.36
N ASP A 504 49.40 11.61 2.34
CA ASP A 504 50.44 10.58 2.40
C ASP A 504 51.84 11.13 2.09
N GLU A 505 51.95 12.44 1.79
CA GLU A 505 53.24 13.08 1.52
C GLU A 505 54.18 12.96 2.74
N LEU A 506 55.38 12.41 2.51
CA LEU A 506 56.34 12.12 3.56
C LEU A 506 57.28 13.30 3.84
N LEU A 507 57.22 13.83 5.06
CA LEU A 507 58.07 14.90 5.56
C LEU A 507 59.20 14.37 6.47
N VAL A 508 60.23 15.19 6.66
CA VAL A 508 61.36 14.91 7.56
C VAL A 508 61.58 16.07 8.54
N LYS A 509 62.00 15.76 9.76
CA LYS A 509 62.27 16.76 10.80
C LYS A 509 63.56 17.52 10.50
N HIS A 510 63.51 18.85 10.39
CA HIS A 510 64.65 19.70 9.98
C HIS A 510 65.34 20.45 11.14
N ARG A 511 64.71 20.58 12.32
CA ARG A 511 65.30 21.25 13.50
C ARG A 511 65.62 20.29 14.64
N GLY A 512 66.90 20.28 15.05
CA GLY A 512 67.39 19.65 16.29
C GLY A 512 68.12 18.31 16.10
N SER A 513 69.44 18.34 16.40
CA SER A 513 70.42 17.24 16.52
C SER A 513 70.73 16.36 15.28
N GLY A 514 71.82 16.72 14.61
CA GLY A 514 72.82 15.75 14.15
C GLY A 514 72.44 14.81 12.99
N GLY A 515 72.60 15.31 11.76
CA GLY A 515 73.01 14.56 10.56
C GLY A 515 72.54 13.11 10.38
N GLY A 516 71.48 12.92 9.61
CA GLY A 516 71.09 11.63 9.04
C GLY A 516 69.61 11.67 8.70
N ALA A 517 69.22 11.27 7.47
CA ALA A 517 67.84 11.30 7.00
C ALA A 517 66.86 10.75 8.06
N GLY A 518 66.16 11.65 8.75
CA GLY A 518 65.25 11.30 9.84
C GLY A 518 64.10 10.44 9.35
N ARG A 519 63.39 9.81 10.31
CA ARG A 519 62.16 9.05 10.06
C ARG A 519 61.22 9.89 9.18
N LYS A 520 60.83 9.34 8.03
CA LYS A 520 59.81 9.93 7.16
C LYS A 520 58.44 9.72 7.80
N VAL A 521 57.66 10.78 7.92
CA VAL A 521 56.33 10.76 8.53
C VAL A 521 55.36 11.47 7.58
N SER A 522 54.17 10.91 7.37
CA SER A 522 53.17 11.51 6.48
C SER A 522 52.60 12.81 7.06
N VAL A 523 52.09 13.68 6.19
CA VAL A 523 51.35 14.89 6.60
C VAL A 523 50.20 14.52 7.52
N LEU A 524 49.46 13.44 7.21
CA LEU A 524 48.37 12.94 8.03
C LEU A 524 48.82 12.50 9.44
N ASP A 525 49.91 11.73 9.54
CA ASP A 525 50.45 11.27 10.84
C ASP A 525 50.94 12.46 11.68
N LEU A 526 51.50 13.49 11.05
CA LEU A 526 51.93 14.72 11.71
C LEU A 526 50.75 15.59 12.14
N TYR A 527 49.68 15.61 11.36
CA TYR A 527 48.46 16.31 11.72
C TYR A 527 47.76 15.63 12.90
N MET A 528 47.60 14.31 12.84
CA MET A 528 47.00 13.51 13.92
C MET A 528 47.82 13.57 15.22
N GLY A 529 49.14 13.72 15.12
CA GLY A 529 50.04 13.91 16.27
C GLY A 529 50.13 15.35 16.78
N ASP A 530 49.37 16.29 16.21
CA ASP A 530 49.45 17.73 16.47
C ASP A 530 50.90 18.28 16.38
N GLU A 531 51.62 17.90 15.33
CA GLU A 531 53.02 18.30 15.12
C GLU A 531 53.19 19.32 13.98
N LEU A 532 52.18 19.52 13.12
CA LEU A 532 52.29 20.44 11.97
C LEU A 532 52.41 21.91 12.37
N HIS A 533 51.80 22.33 13.48
CA HIS A 533 51.87 23.70 13.98
C HIS A 533 53.30 24.12 14.38
N THR A 534 54.14 23.14 14.75
CA THR A 534 55.54 23.37 15.18
C THR A 534 56.44 23.83 14.03
N LYS A 535 56.06 23.50 12.79
CA LYS A 535 56.87 23.69 11.57
C LYS A 535 58.24 23.02 11.62
N ASP A 536 58.42 22.01 12.47
CA ASP A 536 59.67 21.27 12.59
C ASP A 536 59.87 20.25 11.46
N TRP A 537 58.81 19.93 10.71
CA TRP A 537 58.76 18.91 9.65
C TRP A 537 58.61 19.55 8.27
N ASP A 538 59.45 19.21 7.30
CA ASP A 538 59.38 19.77 5.94
C ASP A 538 59.92 18.80 4.88
N ARG A 539 59.77 19.14 3.60
CA ARG A 539 60.34 18.43 2.46
C ARG A 539 61.86 18.44 2.52
N LEU A 540 62.49 17.33 2.13
CA LEU A 540 63.96 17.21 2.11
C LEU A 540 64.60 18.16 1.07
N LYS A 541 63.93 18.38 -0.07
CA LYS A 541 64.36 19.22 -1.19
C LYS A 541 63.13 19.87 -1.84
N GLY A 542 63.29 21.07 -2.40
CA GLY A 542 62.21 21.80 -3.10
C GLY A 542 61.54 22.87 -2.27
N THR A 543 60.38 23.37 -2.72
CA THR A 543 59.57 24.36 -2.00
C THR A 543 59.00 23.77 -0.73
N SER A 544 59.17 24.47 0.40
CA SER A 544 58.62 24.08 1.71
C SER A 544 57.15 23.69 1.65
N ILE A 545 56.76 22.64 2.37
CA ILE A 545 55.37 22.19 2.47
C ILE A 545 54.45 23.33 2.94
N TYR A 546 54.89 24.14 3.91
CA TYR A 546 54.14 25.28 4.45
C TYR A 546 54.12 26.51 3.53
N LYS A 547 54.94 26.53 2.47
CA LYS A 547 54.81 27.52 1.39
C LYS A 547 53.84 27.06 0.30
N SER A 548 53.76 25.75 0.07
CA SER A 548 52.78 25.16 -0.84
C SER A 548 51.37 25.14 -0.26
N PHE A 549 51.25 24.94 1.06
CA PHE A 549 50.00 24.81 1.81
C PHE A 549 50.12 25.61 3.13
N PRO A 550 49.85 26.93 3.10
CA PRO A 550 50.07 27.82 4.23
C PRO A 550 49.16 27.57 5.44
N GLU A 551 48.02 26.88 5.25
CA GLU A 551 47.04 26.64 6.33
C GLU A 551 47.36 25.41 7.19
N LEU A 552 48.31 24.55 6.78
CA LEU A 552 48.70 23.35 7.53
C LEU A 552 49.04 23.57 9.02
N PRO A 553 49.72 24.67 9.42
CA PRO A 553 50.02 24.94 10.84
C PRO A 553 48.82 25.42 11.65
N PHE A 554 47.71 25.79 10.99
CA PHE A 554 46.52 26.39 11.58
C PHE A 554 45.30 25.48 11.51
N LEU A 555 45.48 24.23 11.06
CA LEU A 555 44.43 23.23 11.09
C LEU A 555 43.92 23.04 12.53
N PHE A 556 42.62 22.91 12.68
CA PHE A 556 42.00 22.70 13.98
C PHE A 556 42.43 21.34 14.56
N PRO A 557 42.77 21.21 15.86
CA PRO A 557 43.29 19.96 16.39
C PRO A 557 42.34 18.77 16.19
N VAL A 558 42.87 17.67 15.63
CA VAL A 558 42.08 16.44 15.39
C VAL A 558 41.52 15.87 16.69
N ALA A 559 42.24 16.02 17.81
CA ALA A 559 41.79 15.57 19.12
C ALA A 559 40.47 16.24 19.53
N ASP A 560 40.38 17.57 19.38
CA ASP A 560 39.18 18.34 19.73
C ASP A 560 38.00 18.03 18.80
N LEU A 561 38.25 17.83 17.49
CA LEU A 561 37.21 17.35 16.55
C LEU A 561 36.69 15.97 16.94
N TYR A 562 37.61 15.10 17.34
CA TYR A 562 37.30 13.72 17.70
C TYR A 562 36.54 13.61 19.02
N GLU A 563 36.93 14.38 20.03
CA GLU A 563 36.21 14.51 21.30
C GLU A 563 34.79 15.03 21.07
N THR A 564 34.65 16.13 20.31
CA THR A 564 33.33 16.70 19.99
C THR A 564 32.43 15.71 19.24
N ALA A 565 32.99 15.00 18.26
CA ALA A 565 32.24 13.99 17.50
C ALA A 565 31.84 12.79 18.37
N THR A 566 32.71 12.39 19.31
CA THR A 566 32.45 11.32 20.29
C THR A 566 31.31 11.70 21.23
N SER A 567 31.35 12.89 21.84
CA SER A 567 30.27 13.35 22.73
C SER A 567 28.94 13.45 21.99
N SER A 568 28.95 14.03 20.78
CA SER A 568 27.75 14.13 19.93
C SER A 568 27.17 12.76 19.55
N HIS A 569 28.04 11.77 19.28
CA HIS A 569 27.59 10.40 19.01
C HIS A 569 27.04 9.73 20.28
N PHE A 570 27.68 9.93 21.45
CA PHE A 570 27.19 9.40 22.72
C PHE A 570 25.82 9.99 23.09
N ASP A 571 25.63 11.30 22.93
CA ASP A 571 24.32 11.96 23.12
C ASP A 571 23.23 11.39 22.19
N ALA A 572 23.60 11.06 20.95
CA ALA A 572 22.68 10.37 20.04
C ALA A 572 22.30 8.98 20.55
N VAL A 573 23.28 8.19 21.02
CA VAL A 573 23.05 6.87 21.64
C VAL A 573 22.13 6.98 22.85
N LEU A 574 22.36 7.94 23.75
CA LEU A 574 21.51 8.18 24.91
C LEU A 574 20.09 8.57 24.49
N GLY A 575 19.94 9.43 23.49
CA GLY A 575 18.66 9.83 22.95
C GLY A 575 17.89 8.68 22.29
N GLY A 576 18.57 7.83 21.52
CA GLY A 576 17.98 6.62 20.94
C GLY A 576 17.55 5.63 22.02
N LEU A 577 18.38 5.45 23.05
CA LEU A 577 18.08 4.57 24.19
C LEU A 577 16.88 5.06 24.98
N ALA A 578 16.79 6.36 25.26
CA ALA A 578 15.64 6.98 25.89
C ALA A 578 14.35 6.73 25.08
N ARG A 579 14.42 6.85 23.75
CA ARG A 579 13.26 6.60 22.89
C ARG A 579 12.82 5.13 22.92
N ASN A 580 13.77 4.19 22.88
CA ASN A 580 13.48 2.76 23.06
C ASN A 580 12.88 2.43 24.43
N ILE A 581 13.32 3.10 25.50
CA ILE A 581 12.74 2.92 26.84
C ILE A 581 11.28 3.38 26.86
N GLN A 582 11.00 4.54 26.28
CA GLN A 582 9.64 5.09 26.20
C GLN A 582 8.72 4.14 25.40
N ILE A 583 9.21 3.61 24.27
CA ILE A 583 8.54 2.57 23.49
C ILE A 583 8.28 1.33 24.35
N ALA A 584 9.31 0.80 25.02
CA ALA A 584 9.21 -0.41 25.83
C ALA A 584 8.17 -0.27 26.95
N ILE A 585 8.18 0.86 27.67
CA ILE A 585 7.24 1.12 28.76
C ILE A 585 5.81 1.25 28.23
N SER A 586 5.61 1.85 27.05
CA SER A 586 4.28 1.98 26.45
C SER A 586 3.63 0.64 26.06
N GLN A 587 4.41 -0.44 26.07
CA GLN A 587 3.97 -1.78 25.70
C GLN A 587 3.51 -2.64 26.88
N VAL A 588 3.42 -2.08 28.10
CA VAL A 588 2.81 -2.80 29.23
C VAL A 588 1.32 -3.03 29.01
N LEU A 589 0.73 -3.98 29.75
CA LEU A 589 -0.70 -4.24 29.67
C LEU A 589 -1.51 -2.99 30.09
N PRO A 590 -2.71 -2.77 29.52
CA PRO A 590 -3.54 -1.60 29.85
C PRO A 590 -3.84 -1.46 31.36
N GLU A 591 -3.98 -2.58 32.06
CA GLU A 591 -4.19 -2.63 33.53
C GLU A 591 -2.97 -2.15 34.35
N ASP A 592 -1.78 -2.20 33.77
CA ASP A 592 -0.52 -1.77 34.40
C ASP A 592 -0.16 -0.33 34.03
N ALA A 593 -0.62 0.16 32.88
CA ALA A 593 -0.29 1.48 32.35
C ALA A 593 -0.61 2.60 33.35
N ALA A 594 -1.77 2.53 34.00
CA ALA A 594 -2.17 3.50 35.03
C ALA A 594 -1.26 3.47 36.27
N SER A 595 -0.70 2.30 36.62
CA SER A 595 0.24 2.21 37.74
C SER A 595 1.52 2.96 37.41
N ILE A 596 2.08 2.76 36.22
CA ILE A 596 3.30 3.45 35.78
C ILE A 596 3.08 4.96 35.62
N GLU A 597 1.95 5.38 35.06
CA GLU A 597 1.69 6.81 34.84
C GLU A 597 1.47 7.58 36.15
N TYR A 598 0.77 6.99 37.12
CA TYR A 598 0.33 7.70 38.33
C TYR A 598 1.06 7.30 39.62
N GLY A 599 1.86 6.24 39.60
CA GLY A 599 2.62 5.76 40.75
C GLY A 599 3.97 6.46 40.92
N ALA A 600 4.51 6.42 42.14
CA ALA A 600 5.91 6.76 42.39
C ALA A 600 6.81 5.59 41.92
N ILE A 601 7.89 5.87 41.21
CA ILE A 601 8.71 4.83 40.56
C ILE A 601 10.13 4.88 41.10
N GLY A 602 10.60 3.75 41.65
CA GLY A 602 12.00 3.50 41.94
C GLY A 602 12.65 2.72 40.81
N VAL A 603 13.81 3.18 40.35
CA VAL A 603 14.57 2.52 39.28
C VAL A 603 15.82 1.89 39.87
N TYR A 604 15.99 0.59 39.63
CA TYR A 604 17.06 -0.21 40.17
C TYR A 604 17.88 -0.89 39.07
N CYS A 605 19.19 -0.70 39.13
CA CYS A 605 20.15 -1.40 38.30
C CYS A 605 20.53 -2.74 38.96
N VAL A 606 20.62 -3.82 38.19
CA VAL A 606 21.00 -5.16 38.66
C VAL A 606 22.52 -5.34 38.52
N GLN A 607 23.17 -5.89 39.54
CA GLN A 607 24.61 -6.20 39.53
C GLN A 607 24.85 -7.66 39.90
N LYS A 608 25.78 -8.30 39.20
CA LYS A 608 26.26 -9.64 39.53
C LYS A 608 26.99 -9.62 40.86
N MET A 609 26.72 -10.57 41.74
CA MET A 609 27.50 -10.74 42.97
C MET A 609 28.71 -11.62 42.74
N ASN A 610 29.90 -11.07 42.95
CA ASN A 610 31.16 -11.79 42.87
C ASN A 610 31.58 -12.28 44.25
N TYR A 611 31.87 -13.57 44.36
CA TYR A 611 32.37 -14.16 45.60
C TYR A 611 33.85 -13.83 45.79
N LYS A 612 34.19 -13.10 46.86
CA LYS A 612 35.56 -12.93 47.33
C LYS A 612 35.82 -13.91 48.48
N PRO A 613 36.64 -14.95 48.29
CA PRO A 613 36.96 -15.89 49.36
C PRO A 613 37.77 -15.19 50.46
N ALA A 614 37.70 -15.73 51.68
CA ALA A 614 38.48 -15.24 52.80
C ALA A 614 39.98 -15.30 52.47
N ARG A 615 40.73 -14.27 52.83
CA ARG A 615 42.19 -14.22 52.66
C ARG A 615 42.88 -13.92 53.97
N THR A 616 43.91 -14.70 54.28
CA THR A 616 44.84 -14.41 55.38
C THR A 616 45.83 -13.36 54.92
N ASN A 617 45.84 -12.22 55.60
CA ASN A 617 46.86 -11.21 55.38
C ASN A 617 48.11 -11.64 56.15
N GLY A 618 49.31 -11.40 55.60
CA GLY A 618 50.62 -11.86 56.14
C GLY A 618 51.01 -11.39 57.54
N ARG A 619 50.08 -10.82 58.31
CA ARG A 619 50.20 -10.43 59.74
C ARG A 619 49.04 -10.99 60.59
N GLY A 620 48.58 -12.21 60.31
CA GLY A 620 47.61 -12.92 61.16
C GLY A 620 46.16 -12.40 61.15
N GLY A 621 45.82 -11.42 60.31
CA GLY A 621 44.44 -10.95 60.13
C GLY A 621 43.71 -11.74 59.03
N VAL A 622 42.49 -12.20 59.31
CA VAL A 622 41.62 -12.85 58.33
C VAL A 622 40.67 -11.81 57.75
N SER A 623 40.76 -11.54 56.44
CA SER A 623 39.69 -10.85 55.72
C SER A 623 38.57 -11.86 55.47
N PRO A 624 37.35 -11.67 56.00
CA PRO A 624 36.27 -12.65 55.86
C PRO A 624 35.83 -12.80 54.40
N ALA A 625 35.29 -13.97 54.07
CA ALA A 625 34.66 -14.18 52.78
C ALA A 625 33.45 -13.26 52.66
N ARG A 626 33.33 -12.53 51.55
CA ARG A 626 32.22 -11.63 51.30
C ARG A 626 31.86 -11.63 49.84
N TYR A 627 30.59 -11.40 49.55
CA TYR A 627 30.18 -11.03 48.20
C TYR A 627 30.44 -9.54 47.99
N ILE A 628 30.79 -9.17 46.76
CA ILE A 628 30.93 -7.78 46.35
C ILE A 628 30.21 -7.53 45.02
N PRO A 629 29.76 -6.29 44.77
CA PRO A 629 29.29 -5.90 43.45
C PRO A 629 30.32 -6.23 42.37
N GLY A 630 29.85 -6.91 41.34
CA GLY A 630 30.59 -7.31 40.17
C GLY A 630 30.15 -6.54 38.93
N GLU A 631 29.98 -7.27 37.84
CA GLU A 631 29.53 -6.71 36.57
C GLU A 631 28.12 -6.12 36.69
N THR A 632 27.93 -4.95 36.07
CA THR A 632 26.65 -4.24 36.07
C THR A 632 25.80 -4.71 34.90
N GLY A 633 24.53 -4.99 35.14
CA GLY A 633 23.53 -5.33 34.14
C GLY A 633 23.14 -4.14 33.29
N ARG A 634 24.00 -3.78 32.34
CA ARG A 634 23.81 -2.59 31.48
C ARG A 634 22.67 -2.73 30.46
N TYR A 635 22.11 -3.93 30.29
CA TYR A 635 21.05 -4.20 29.30
C TYR A 635 19.63 -4.21 29.88
N GLY A 636 19.48 -4.06 31.19
CA GLY A 636 18.15 -3.97 31.81
C GLY A 636 18.14 -3.29 33.18
N VAL A 637 16.96 -2.83 33.58
CA VAL A 637 16.69 -2.24 34.90
C VAL A 637 15.38 -2.78 35.45
N ILE A 638 15.20 -2.70 36.77
CA ILE A 638 13.94 -3.03 37.45
C ILE A 638 13.24 -1.72 37.80
N LEU A 639 11.98 -1.58 37.40
CA LEU A 639 11.10 -0.48 37.78
C LEU A 639 10.16 -0.99 38.86
N CYS A 640 10.16 -0.40 40.06
CA CYS A 640 9.18 -0.72 41.09
C CYS A 640 8.31 0.49 41.37
N VAL A 641 7.01 0.29 41.18
CA VAL A 641 5.99 1.33 41.13
C VAL A 641 5.11 1.20 42.37
N GLN A 642 4.98 2.26 43.14
CA GLN A 642 4.03 2.34 44.25
C GLN A 642 2.85 3.25 43.88
N LEU A 643 1.65 2.70 43.92
CA LEU A 643 0.40 3.44 43.78
C LEU A 643 -0.54 3.08 44.94
N GLY A 644 -0.67 4.00 45.90
CA GLY A 644 -1.34 3.71 47.17
C GLY A 644 -0.62 2.59 47.93
N TYR A 645 -1.32 1.50 48.22
CA TYR A 645 -0.77 0.31 48.90
C TYR A 645 -0.24 -0.76 47.95
N ALA A 646 -0.47 -0.62 46.64
CA ALA A 646 -0.02 -1.59 45.65
C ALA A 646 1.42 -1.27 45.22
N ILE A 647 2.25 -2.31 45.16
CA ILE A 647 3.61 -2.24 44.62
C ILE A 647 3.64 -3.20 43.44
N LYS A 648 3.96 -2.69 42.25
CA LYS A 648 4.17 -3.49 41.04
C LYS A 648 5.60 -3.35 40.57
N CYS A 649 6.28 -4.45 40.26
CA CYS A 649 7.64 -4.41 39.73
C CYS A 649 7.70 -4.94 38.30
N PHE A 650 8.49 -4.25 37.48
CA PHE A 650 8.66 -4.51 36.06
C PHE A 650 10.14 -4.67 35.73
N GLU A 651 10.45 -5.55 34.80
CA GLU A 651 11.77 -5.68 34.20
C GLU A 651 11.76 -4.96 32.84
N LEU A 652 12.65 -3.99 32.68
CA LEU A 652 12.78 -3.18 31.48
C LEU A 652 14.10 -3.51 30.76
N PHE A 653 14.01 -3.93 29.50
CA PHE A 653 15.13 -4.27 28.62
C PHE A 653 15.12 -3.36 27.37
N PRO A 654 15.79 -2.20 27.41
CA PRO A 654 15.66 -1.16 26.38
C PRO A 654 16.03 -1.61 24.97
N LEU A 655 17.13 -2.35 24.81
CA LEU A 655 17.59 -2.82 23.48
C LEU A 655 16.72 -3.94 22.91
N ARG A 656 15.82 -4.49 23.72
CA ARG A 656 14.80 -5.46 23.30
C ARG A 656 13.42 -4.81 23.14
N MET A 657 13.32 -3.51 23.41
CA MET A 657 12.07 -2.74 23.49
C MET A 657 11.00 -3.43 24.36
N GLU A 658 11.43 -4.05 25.45
CA GLU A 658 10.58 -4.91 26.27
C GLU A 658 10.46 -4.38 27.70
N CYS A 659 9.24 -4.20 28.19
CA CYS A 659 8.93 -3.93 29.60
C CYS A 659 7.90 -4.93 30.07
N ARG A 660 8.27 -5.78 31.03
CA ARG A 660 7.43 -6.91 31.48
C ARG A 660 7.12 -6.79 32.97
N TYR A 661 5.87 -7.01 33.34
CA TYR A 661 5.47 -7.15 34.73
C TYR A 661 6.00 -8.47 35.30
N ASN A 662 6.59 -8.43 36.49
CA ASN A 662 7.06 -9.62 37.20
C ASN A 662 6.52 -9.60 38.64
N PRO A 663 5.37 -10.27 38.89
CA PRO A 663 4.73 -10.27 40.21
C PRO A 663 5.62 -10.91 41.29
N GLU A 664 6.52 -11.82 40.94
CA GLU A 664 7.40 -12.45 41.93
C GLU A 664 8.40 -11.46 42.53
N LEU A 665 8.68 -10.33 41.86
CA LEU A 665 9.57 -9.29 42.39
C LEU A 665 8.92 -8.43 43.49
N GLU A 666 7.59 -8.35 43.54
CA GLU A 666 6.90 -7.45 44.47
C GLU A 666 7.28 -7.72 45.94
N ALA A 667 7.32 -9.00 46.35
CA ALA A 667 7.68 -9.38 47.71
C ALA A 667 9.15 -9.06 48.07
N PHE A 668 10.05 -9.07 47.09
CA PHE A 668 11.46 -8.72 47.32
C PHE A 668 11.67 -7.21 47.40
N PHE A 669 10.84 -6.44 46.71
CA PHE A 669 10.96 -4.98 46.64
C PHE A 669 9.99 -4.24 47.57
N GLU A 670 8.98 -4.89 48.14
CA GLU A 670 8.07 -4.29 49.12
C GLU A 670 8.83 -3.62 50.29
N PRO A 671 9.84 -4.27 50.92
CA PRO A 671 10.66 -3.63 51.95
C PRO A 671 11.48 -2.43 51.45
N LEU A 672 11.92 -2.51 50.18
CA LEU A 672 12.72 -1.49 49.50
C LEU A 672 11.92 -0.24 49.10
N VAL A 673 10.60 -0.35 48.99
CA VAL A 673 9.69 0.68 48.44
C VAL A 673 8.79 1.32 49.51
N SER A 674 8.36 0.57 50.53
CA SER A 674 7.41 1.06 51.55
C SER A 674 7.93 1.03 53.00
N GLY A 675 9.14 0.48 53.23
CA GLY A 675 9.72 0.32 54.56
C GLY A 675 8.98 -0.69 55.45
N SER A 676 9.50 -0.96 56.65
CA SER A 676 9.05 -2.09 57.48
C SER A 676 7.86 -1.80 58.42
N PHE A 677 7.43 -0.53 58.59
CA PHE A 677 6.52 -0.15 59.68
C PHE A 677 5.19 0.54 59.26
N PHE A 678 5.13 1.28 58.15
CA PHE A 678 3.88 1.90 57.64
C PHE A 678 3.84 1.88 56.10
N LYS A 679 2.89 1.14 55.51
CA LYS A 679 2.78 0.93 54.03
C LYS A 679 2.46 2.18 53.19
N LEU A 680 2.31 3.35 53.80
CA LEU A 680 1.97 4.62 53.13
C LEU A 680 3.17 5.55 52.91
N ASP A 681 4.30 5.32 53.60
CA ASP A 681 5.52 6.11 53.40
C ASP A 681 6.29 5.55 52.19
N THR A 682 6.21 6.20 51.04
CA THR A 682 7.06 5.86 49.88
C THR A 682 8.53 6.11 50.22
N ARG A 683 9.32 5.04 50.29
CA ARG A 683 10.76 5.08 50.53
C ARG A 683 11.46 4.16 49.55
N PHE A 684 12.27 4.70 48.64
CA PHE A 684 13.12 3.90 47.77
C PHE A 684 14.53 3.77 48.35
N SER A 685 14.87 2.60 48.89
CA SER A 685 16.18 2.33 49.51
C SER A 685 17.30 2.17 48.48
N ASP A 686 18.55 2.50 48.83
CA ASP A 686 19.63 2.61 47.83
C ASP A 686 20.20 1.27 47.35
N GLN A 687 20.37 0.29 48.23
CA GLN A 687 21.00 -0.99 47.89
C GLN A 687 20.49 -2.14 48.74
N GLU A 688 20.32 -3.32 48.13
CA GLU A 688 20.03 -4.57 48.83
C GLU A 688 20.59 -5.78 48.08
N GLU A 689 21.01 -6.78 48.85
CA GLU A 689 21.44 -8.08 48.35
C GLU A 689 20.25 -9.04 48.33
N LEU A 690 19.97 -9.63 47.16
CA LEU A 690 18.86 -10.55 46.99
C LEU A 690 19.41 -11.92 46.56
N GLU A 691 19.28 -12.93 47.44
CA GLU A 691 19.91 -14.25 47.20
C GLU A 691 19.19 -15.12 46.16
N LYS A 692 17.86 -15.00 46.07
CA LYS A 692 17.00 -15.82 45.20
C LYS A 692 16.01 -14.95 44.42
N ALA A 693 16.47 -13.81 43.93
CA ALA A 693 15.62 -12.91 43.15
C ALA A 693 15.13 -13.62 41.88
N PRO A 694 13.84 -13.51 41.53
CA PRO A 694 13.24 -14.13 40.34
C PRO A 694 13.60 -13.36 39.07
N VAL A 695 14.90 -13.19 38.83
CA VAL A 695 15.46 -12.58 37.62
C VAL A 695 16.46 -13.52 36.95
N ASP A 696 16.53 -13.46 35.61
CA ASP A 696 17.58 -14.08 34.82
C ASP A 696 18.76 -13.11 34.66
N LEU A 697 19.78 -13.23 35.51
CA LEU A 697 20.93 -12.33 35.50
C LEU A 697 21.63 -12.27 34.12
N GLN A 698 21.57 -13.32 33.30
CA GLN A 698 22.17 -13.27 31.97
C GLN A 698 21.45 -12.30 31.04
N ALA A 699 20.13 -12.11 31.17
CA ALA A 699 19.39 -11.14 30.36
C ALA A 699 19.90 -9.70 30.60
N TYR A 700 20.15 -9.35 31.86
CA TYR A 700 20.67 -8.04 32.26
C TYR A 700 22.12 -7.82 31.83
N LEU A 701 22.92 -8.88 31.76
CA LEU A 701 24.35 -8.81 31.42
C LEU A 701 24.64 -8.97 29.92
N GLN A 702 23.77 -9.61 29.14
CA GLN A 702 24.07 -10.04 27.77
C GLN A 702 22.97 -9.74 26.74
N ASN A 703 21.93 -8.98 27.10
CA ASN A 703 20.80 -8.63 26.22
C ASN A 703 20.02 -9.83 25.64
N VAL A 704 20.06 -10.99 26.31
CA VAL A 704 19.33 -12.19 25.89
C VAL A 704 17.89 -12.19 26.39
N THR A 705 17.01 -12.95 25.74
CA THR A 705 15.63 -13.12 26.21
C THR A 705 15.64 -13.71 27.64
N PRO A 706 15.03 -13.03 28.63
CA PRO A 706 14.98 -13.57 29.99
C PRO A 706 14.19 -14.87 30.04
N ARG A 707 14.82 -15.91 30.58
CA ARG A 707 14.21 -17.25 30.72
C ARG A 707 13.30 -17.30 31.94
N ALA A 708 12.16 -17.97 31.79
CA ALA A 708 11.21 -18.16 32.87
C ALA A 708 11.80 -19.04 34.00
N SER A 709 11.32 -18.83 35.23
CA SER A 709 11.66 -19.63 36.42
C SER A 709 13.14 -19.62 36.85
N ILE A 710 13.98 -18.74 36.29
CA ILE A 710 15.36 -18.55 36.75
C ILE A 710 15.37 -17.67 38.00
N LYS A 711 16.17 -18.08 38.99
CA LYS A 711 16.43 -17.30 40.20
C LYS A 711 17.92 -17.04 40.33
N SER A 712 18.29 -15.79 40.58
CA SER A 712 19.68 -15.34 40.61
C SER A 712 20.01 -14.66 41.93
N ARG A 713 21.27 -14.80 42.35
CA ARG A 713 21.86 -13.98 43.43
C ARG A 713 22.34 -12.67 42.81
N ILE A 714 21.71 -11.57 43.19
CA ILE A 714 21.98 -10.25 42.65
C ILE A 714 22.17 -9.23 43.76
N GLN A 715 22.77 -8.10 43.40
CA GLN A 715 22.64 -6.87 44.16
C GLN A 715 21.89 -5.86 43.30
N VAL A 716 20.99 -5.12 43.93
CA VAL A 716 20.33 -4.00 43.27
C VAL A 716 20.85 -2.68 43.79
N ARG A 717 20.97 -1.70 42.90
CA ARG A 717 21.37 -0.33 43.21
C ARG A 717 20.37 0.64 42.62
N LYS A 718 19.77 1.48 43.46
CA LYS A 718 18.88 2.56 43.01
C LYS A 718 19.66 3.54 42.16
N ILE A 719 19.12 3.87 40.99
CA ILE A 719 19.72 4.84 40.06
C ILE A 719 18.86 6.08 39.85
N GLY A 720 17.59 6.03 40.25
CA GLY A 720 16.70 7.18 40.23
C GLY A 720 15.35 6.90 40.89
N VAL A 721 14.63 7.99 41.16
CA VAL A 721 13.25 7.98 41.66
C VAL A 721 12.45 9.00 40.87
N LEU A 722 11.23 8.63 40.52
CA LEU A 722 10.25 9.54 39.92
C LEU A 722 9.01 9.60 40.82
N GLU A 723 8.83 10.73 41.49
CA GLU A 723 7.71 10.96 42.41
C GLU A 723 6.35 10.87 41.71
N ALA A 724 5.30 10.46 42.42
CA ALA A 724 3.95 10.43 41.88
C ALA A 724 3.49 11.83 41.43
N PRO A 725 2.78 11.96 40.29
CA PRO A 725 2.32 13.25 39.81
C PRO A 725 1.25 13.85 40.75
N ARG A 726 1.27 15.17 40.91
CA ARG A 726 0.30 15.90 41.75
C ARG A 726 -1.08 16.02 41.11
N GLU A 727 -1.13 16.00 39.78
CA GLU A 727 -2.35 16.07 38.98
C GLU A 727 -2.39 14.89 38.02
N ARG A 728 -3.58 14.32 37.81
CA ARG A 728 -3.79 13.29 36.78
C ARG A 728 -4.10 13.98 35.46
N SER A 729 -3.28 13.74 34.45
CA SER A 729 -3.62 14.15 33.08
C SER A 729 -4.49 13.07 32.44
N ASP A 730 -5.70 13.41 32.01
CA ASP A 730 -6.55 12.46 31.31
C ASP A 730 -6.14 12.35 29.82
N GLY A 731 -5.95 11.11 29.35
CA GLY A 731 -6.00 10.78 27.93
C GLY A 731 -4.71 10.84 27.11
N THR A 732 -3.52 11.10 27.70
CA THR A 732 -2.26 11.02 26.93
C THR A 732 -1.69 9.59 26.94
N PRO A 733 -1.39 8.98 25.76
CA PRO A 733 -0.76 7.66 25.70
C PRO A 733 0.63 7.64 26.34
N LEU A 734 1.02 6.53 26.99
CA LEU A 734 2.31 6.41 27.70
C LEU A 734 3.53 6.78 26.84
N TYR A 735 3.55 6.43 25.55
CA TYR A 735 4.68 6.76 24.67
C TYR A 735 4.83 8.26 24.34
N ARG A 736 3.84 9.09 24.68
CA ARG A 736 3.90 10.55 24.58
C ARG A 736 3.77 11.25 25.94
N SER A 737 3.69 10.48 27.01
CA SER A 737 3.65 11.08 28.35
C SER A 737 4.95 11.84 28.60
N PRO A 738 4.88 13.14 28.96
CA PRO A 738 6.06 13.90 29.37
C PRO A 738 6.76 13.28 30.58
N ARG A 739 5.99 12.61 31.44
CA ARG A 739 6.51 11.85 32.59
C ARG A 739 7.37 10.68 32.13
N MET A 740 6.90 9.93 31.12
CA MET A 740 7.67 8.83 30.55
C MET A 740 8.91 9.31 29.80
N GLU A 741 8.88 10.48 29.18
CA GLU A 741 10.07 11.09 28.56
C GLU A 741 11.17 11.37 29.62
N ILE A 742 10.79 11.97 30.76
CA ILE A 742 11.69 12.24 31.89
C ILE A 742 12.28 10.94 32.44
N LEU A 743 11.43 9.94 32.69
CA LEU A 743 11.84 8.63 33.19
C LEU A 743 12.86 7.98 32.24
N SER A 744 12.53 7.97 30.96
CA SER A 744 13.33 7.31 29.93
C SER A 744 14.70 7.94 29.76
N ARG A 745 14.76 9.29 29.76
CA ARG A 745 16.03 10.04 29.71
C ARG A 745 16.90 9.74 30.93
N MET A 746 16.32 9.76 32.13
CA MET A 746 17.04 9.44 33.36
C MET A 746 17.61 8.02 33.35
N ILE A 747 16.85 7.03 32.88
CA ILE A 747 17.34 5.64 32.78
C ILE A 747 18.47 5.55 31.76
N ALA A 748 18.33 6.17 30.58
CA ALA A 748 19.35 6.14 29.53
C ALA A 748 20.68 6.74 30.02
N GLU A 749 20.63 7.89 30.70
CA GLU A 749 21.81 8.56 31.26
C GLU A 749 22.47 7.77 32.40
N LYS A 750 21.69 7.11 33.25
CA LYS A 750 22.18 6.44 34.46
C LYS A 750 22.59 4.98 34.26
N ASN A 751 22.10 4.32 33.22
CA ASN A 751 22.43 2.94 32.88
C ASN A 751 22.58 2.73 31.36
N PRO A 752 23.50 3.46 30.69
CA PRO A 752 23.72 3.27 29.27
C PRO A 752 24.38 1.91 28.99
N TYR A 753 24.07 1.30 27.85
CA TYR A 753 24.66 0.01 27.46
C TYR A 753 26.14 0.14 27.06
N ILE A 754 26.54 1.34 26.61
CA ILE A 754 27.91 1.70 26.22
C ILE A 754 28.24 3.06 26.84
N THR A 755 29.51 3.27 27.18
CA THR A 755 30.01 4.52 27.73
C THR A 755 30.66 5.38 26.65
N GLU A 756 30.71 6.70 26.87
CA GLU A 756 31.42 7.63 25.99
C GLU A 756 32.89 7.24 25.80
N GLN A 757 33.54 6.77 26.88
CA GLN A 757 34.92 6.28 26.81
C GLN A 757 35.06 5.04 25.92
N GLU A 758 34.10 4.11 25.96
CA GLU A 758 34.09 2.95 25.07
C GLU A 758 33.90 3.38 23.60
N ILE A 759 33.03 4.35 23.31
CA ILE A 759 32.86 4.92 21.96
C ILE A 759 34.14 5.60 21.48
N HIS A 760 34.77 6.42 22.33
CA HIS A 760 36.06 7.07 22.06
C HIS A 760 37.16 6.05 21.74
N GLN A 761 37.17 4.89 22.41
CA GLN A 761 38.19 3.86 22.13
C GLN A 761 37.90 3.12 20.83
N LEU A 762 36.63 2.88 20.49
CA LEU A 762 36.22 2.21 19.25
C LEU A 762 36.58 3.01 17.99
N GLY A 763 36.45 4.33 18.04
CA GLY A 763 36.70 5.22 16.90
C GLY A 763 38.14 5.78 16.79
N LEU A 764 39.00 5.46 17.76
CA LEU A 764 40.33 6.08 17.90
C LEU A 764 41.23 5.84 16.69
N GLN A 765 41.09 4.68 16.02
CA GLN A 765 41.89 4.23 14.86
C GLN A 765 43.34 4.75 14.86
N GLN A 766 44.22 4.00 15.52
CA GLN A 766 45.63 4.35 15.63
C GLN A 766 46.35 4.23 14.28
N THR A 767 47.15 5.24 13.95
CA THR A 767 48.09 5.23 12.81
C THR A 767 49.12 4.11 12.95
N VAL A 768 49.75 3.73 11.84
CA VAL A 768 50.86 2.75 11.85
C VAL A 768 51.98 3.21 12.79
N ARG A 769 52.18 4.53 12.91
CA ARG A 769 53.15 5.16 13.82
C ARG A 769 52.76 5.01 15.29
N GLU A 770 51.50 5.24 15.65
CA GLU A 770 50.98 5.08 17.03
C GLU A 770 50.97 3.60 17.46
N LYS A 771 50.58 2.68 16.57
CA LYS A 771 50.60 1.22 16.85
C LYS A 771 52.01 0.67 17.08
N ALA A 772 53.03 1.28 16.48
CA ALA A 772 54.42 0.91 16.70
C ALA A 772 54.96 1.36 18.08
N ILE A 773 54.21 2.18 18.82
CA ILE A 773 54.59 2.76 20.12
C ILE A 773 53.85 2.07 21.29
N GLU A 774 52.72 1.39 21.06
CA GLU A 774 51.90 0.76 22.10
C GLU A 774 51.93 -0.78 22.08
N LYS A 775 51.96 -1.42 23.26
CA LYS A 775 51.74 -2.86 23.47
C LYS A 775 50.50 -3.06 24.33
N THR A 776 49.33 -3.30 23.74
CA THR A 776 48.13 -3.63 24.54
C THR A 776 47.16 -4.56 23.83
N ASP A 777 47.03 -5.79 24.36
CA ASP A 777 46.07 -6.83 23.91
C ASP A 777 44.63 -6.63 24.44
N ALA A 778 44.39 -5.62 25.28
CA ALA A 778 43.13 -5.47 26.01
C ALA A 778 41.95 -4.93 25.16
N ILE A 779 42.24 -4.15 24.12
CA ILE A 779 41.22 -3.47 23.29
C ILE A 779 40.46 -4.50 22.42
N PHE A 780 41.12 -5.57 21.96
CA PHE A 780 40.53 -6.59 21.09
C PHE A 780 39.45 -7.44 21.80
N ASN A 781 39.58 -7.67 23.12
CA ASN A 781 38.59 -8.42 23.91
C ASN A 781 37.41 -7.57 24.39
N MET A 782 37.58 -6.24 24.50
CA MET A 782 36.48 -5.30 24.77
C MET A 782 35.55 -5.21 23.54
N ILE A 783 36.16 -5.11 22.36
CA ILE A 783 35.54 -5.12 21.04
C ILE A 783 34.66 -6.36 20.81
N LEU A 784 35.17 -7.57 21.09
CA LEU A 784 34.47 -8.84 20.82
C LEU A 784 33.27 -9.13 21.74
N ASN A 785 33.20 -8.51 22.93
CA ASN A 785 32.10 -8.72 23.88
C ASN A 785 31.06 -7.59 23.85
N LEU A 786 31.41 -6.40 23.37
CA LEU A 786 30.52 -5.24 23.27
C LEU A 786 29.77 -5.21 21.91
N ILE A 787 30.35 -5.84 20.89
CA ILE A 787 29.81 -5.94 19.54
C ILE A 787 29.07 -7.27 19.45
N ILE A 788 27.77 -7.23 19.72
CA ILE A 788 26.68 -7.72 18.87
C ILE A 788 25.42 -7.75 19.77
N PRO A 789 24.62 -6.68 19.84
CA PRO A 789 23.19 -6.87 20.02
C PRO A 789 22.72 -7.80 18.89
N PHE A 790 22.02 -8.91 19.19
CA PHE A 790 21.51 -9.91 18.22
C PHE A 790 22.52 -10.95 17.66
N LYS A 791 23.40 -11.51 18.50
CA LYS A 791 24.41 -12.54 18.14
C LYS A 791 23.87 -13.68 17.25
N SER A 792 22.62 -14.09 17.45
CA SER A 792 21.93 -15.10 16.65
C SER A 792 21.64 -14.66 15.20
N CYS A 793 21.39 -13.37 14.94
CA CYS A 793 21.18 -12.83 13.58
C CYS A 793 22.50 -12.88 12.78
N VAL A 794 23.63 -12.62 13.43
CA VAL A 794 24.98 -12.67 12.81
C VAL A 794 25.46 -14.10 12.57
N GLU A 795 25.25 -15.01 13.52
CA GLU A 795 25.61 -16.43 13.35
C GLU A 795 24.81 -17.10 12.21
N GLY A 796 23.58 -16.65 11.99
CA GLY A 796 22.74 -17.10 10.88
C GLY A 796 23.17 -16.53 9.51
N LEU A 797 23.61 -15.27 9.45
CA LEU A 797 24.08 -14.60 8.21
C LEU A 797 25.50 -14.98 7.79
N THR A 798 26.34 -15.47 8.72
CA THR A 798 27.75 -15.80 8.46
C THR A 798 28.03 -17.31 8.33
N SER A 799 27.07 -18.18 8.68
CA SER A 799 27.24 -19.62 8.50
C SER A 799 27.03 -19.98 7.02
N GLY A 800 28.01 -20.57 6.34
CA GLY A 800 27.87 -21.05 4.94
C GLY A 800 26.88 -22.22 4.74
N ASP A 801 25.89 -22.37 5.61
CA ASP A 801 24.86 -23.39 5.63
C ASP A 801 23.52 -22.82 5.10
N PRO A 802 23.05 -23.25 3.91
CA PRO A 802 21.82 -22.77 3.29
C PRO A 802 20.57 -22.94 4.17
N LYS A 803 20.58 -23.86 5.15
CA LYS A 803 19.47 -24.08 6.08
C LYS A 803 19.37 -23.02 7.18
N LYS A 804 20.42 -22.21 7.39
CA LYS A 804 20.45 -21.15 8.41
C LYS A 804 20.29 -19.74 7.84
N HIS A 805 20.50 -19.56 6.53
CA HIS A 805 20.26 -18.30 5.81
C HIS A 805 18.77 -17.91 5.72
N GLY A 806 17.87 -18.89 5.62
CA GLY A 806 16.42 -18.65 5.49
C GLY A 806 15.75 -18.12 6.76
N GLY A 807 16.38 -18.26 7.93
CA GLY A 807 15.89 -17.72 9.21
C GLY A 807 16.54 -16.40 9.63
N ALA A 808 17.75 -16.11 9.14
CA ALA A 808 18.56 -15.00 9.64
C ALA A 808 18.23 -13.63 9.03
N ILE A 809 17.48 -13.60 7.92
CA ILE A 809 17.05 -12.36 7.27
C ILE A 809 15.83 -11.74 8.01
N PHE A 810 15.09 -12.54 8.80
CA PHE A 810 13.77 -12.14 9.35
C PHE A 810 13.77 -11.51 10.72
N ASP A 811 14.74 -11.83 11.57
CA ASP A 811 14.93 -11.10 12.81
C ASP A 811 15.55 -9.71 12.54
N CYS A 812 16.23 -9.55 11.39
CA CYS A 812 17.05 -8.38 11.11
C CYS A 812 16.37 -7.17 10.42
N ILE A 813 15.07 -7.15 10.14
CA ILE A 813 14.44 -5.96 9.52
C ILE A 813 14.32 -4.78 10.51
N VAL A 814 14.35 -5.07 11.81
CA VAL A 814 14.61 -4.08 12.88
C VAL A 814 16.09 -4.08 13.29
N ASP A 815 16.80 -5.21 13.18
CA ASP A 815 18.22 -5.30 13.60
C ASP A 815 19.24 -4.77 12.57
N ALA A 816 18.87 -4.50 11.31
CA ALA A 816 19.78 -4.04 10.25
C ALA A 816 20.37 -2.64 10.53
N ALA A 817 19.67 -1.80 11.28
CA ALA A 817 20.16 -0.49 11.70
C ALA A 817 21.37 -0.59 12.65
N VAL A 818 21.48 -1.70 13.40
CA VAL A 818 22.60 -1.97 14.31
C VAL A 818 23.71 -2.78 13.60
N LEU A 819 23.37 -3.61 12.62
CA LEU A 819 24.35 -4.44 11.90
C LEU A 819 25.15 -3.68 10.83
N ALA A 820 24.64 -2.55 10.30
CA ALA A 820 25.39 -1.70 9.38
C ALA A 820 26.61 -1.00 10.04
N MET A 821 26.75 -1.13 11.36
CA MET A 821 27.60 -0.28 12.19
C MET A 821 28.89 -0.95 12.70
N THR A 822 29.10 -2.24 12.43
CA THR A 822 30.31 -2.96 12.87
C THR A 822 31.28 -3.15 11.70
N ILE A 823 31.81 -2.05 11.16
CA ILE A 823 33.03 -2.11 10.33
C ILE A 823 34.21 -1.69 11.21
N PHE A 824 34.97 -2.69 11.66
CA PHE A 824 36.36 -2.46 12.02
C PHE A 824 37.16 -2.11 10.77
N ALA A 825 37.55 -0.84 10.62
CA ALA A 825 38.75 -0.52 9.85
C ALA A 825 39.96 -0.79 10.76
N ALA A 826 40.62 -1.94 10.58
CA ALA A 826 41.93 -2.22 11.15
C ALA A 826 43.00 -2.04 10.05
N PRO A 827 43.77 -0.93 10.02
CA PRO A 827 44.76 -0.69 8.96
C PRO A 827 46.13 -1.33 9.26
N VAL A 828 46.22 -2.61 9.64
CA VAL A 828 47.52 -3.34 9.69
C VAL A 828 47.39 -4.80 9.27
N ALA A 829 47.47 -5.05 7.97
CA ALA A 829 48.04 -6.25 7.36
C ALA A 829 48.41 -5.90 5.90
N ILE A 830 49.44 -5.07 5.73
CA ILE A 830 49.96 -4.69 4.41
C ILE A 830 50.68 -5.91 3.81
N ALA A 831 50.14 -6.42 2.69
CA ALA A 831 50.87 -6.88 1.48
C ALA A 831 50.29 -8.11 0.73
N ALA A 832 49.25 -8.81 1.21
CA ALA A 832 48.76 -10.04 0.52
C ALA A 832 47.27 -10.05 0.11
N ALA A 833 46.48 -9.00 0.36
CA ALA A 833 45.03 -9.01 0.16
C ALA A 833 44.48 -7.86 -0.70
N ALA A 834 45.25 -7.40 -1.70
CA ALA A 834 44.81 -6.36 -2.64
C ALA A 834 43.69 -6.81 -3.61
N SER A 835 43.18 -8.04 -3.51
CA SER A 835 42.11 -8.55 -4.38
C SER A 835 40.82 -9.01 -3.68
N LYS A 836 40.70 -8.92 -2.34
CA LYS A 836 39.51 -9.45 -1.62
C LYS A 836 38.81 -8.53 -0.61
N ALA A 837 39.33 -7.34 -0.31
CA ALA A 837 38.68 -6.42 0.65
C ALA A 837 37.81 -5.31 0.03
N ALA A 838 37.83 -5.13 -1.29
CA ALA A 838 37.13 -4.03 -1.96
C ALA A 838 35.65 -4.30 -2.30
N SER A 839 35.09 -5.46 -1.95
CA SER A 839 33.74 -5.89 -2.37
C SER A 839 32.64 -5.78 -1.28
N ILE A 840 32.98 -5.40 -0.05
CA ILE A 840 32.00 -5.35 1.05
C ILE A 840 31.81 -3.91 1.60
N ALA A 841 32.85 -3.06 1.59
CA ALA A 841 32.74 -1.67 2.06
C ALA A 841 31.97 -0.74 1.10
N GLY A 842 31.88 -1.07 -0.20
CA GLY A 842 31.13 -0.26 -1.18
C GLY A 842 29.61 -0.44 -1.13
N LYS A 843 29.12 -1.57 -0.60
CA LYS A 843 27.68 -1.90 -0.55
C LYS A 843 26.99 -1.48 0.75
N LEU A 844 27.75 -0.95 1.72
CA LEU A 844 27.23 -0.55 3.03
C LEU A 844 27.22 0.99 3.23
N LEU A 845 27.94 1.76 2.42
CA LEU A 845 27.97 3.22 2.52
C LEU A 845 26.86 3.95 1.75
N SER A 846 26.03 3.25 0.98
CA SER A 846 24.77 3.77 0.43
C SER A 846 23.57 3.59 1.37
N ALA A 847 23.68 2.67 2.35
CA ALA A 847 22.58 2.35 3.27
C ALA A 847 22.34 3.43 4.36
N SER A 848 23.34 4.26 4.69
CA SER A 848 23.23 5.23 5.80
C SER A 848 22.56 6.56 5.46
N ARG A 849 22.43 6.92 4.17
CA ARG A 849 21.70 8.14 3.75
C ARG A 849 20.24 7.90 3.37
N ILE A 850 19.85 6.64 3.18
CA ILE A 850 18.57 6.29 2.56
C ILE A 850 17.52 5.82 3.59
N LEU A 851 17.92 5.51 4.83
CA LEU A 851 17.00 5.07 5.88
C LEU A 851 16.09 6.18 6.45
N ALA A 852 16.48 7.46 6.40
CA ALA A 852 15.70 8.53 7.05
C ALA A 852 14.52 9.06 6.20
N SER A 853 14.69 9.18 4.88
CA SER A 853 13.63 9.73 3.99
C SER A 853 12.74 8.67 3.34
N ALA A 854 13.25 7.44 3.13
CA ALA A 854 12.44 6.33 2.60
C ALA A 854 11.55 5.70 3.69
N ALA A 855 12.00 5.68 4.95
CA ALA A 855 11.27 5.03 6.02
C ALA A 855 9.93 5.68 6.36
N LEU A 856 9.79 7.00 6.23
CA LEU A 856 8.52 7.67 6.51
C LEU A 856 7.39 7.18 5.58
N SER A 857 7.66 6.96 4.28
CA SER A 857 6.68 6.32 3.38
C SER A 857 6.54 4.81 3.58
N LEU A 858 7.56 4.14 4.12
CA LEU A 858 7.55 2.68 4.33
C LEU A 858 6.65 2.27 5.50
N PHE A 859 6.50 3.14 6.50
CA PHE A 859 5.74 2.88 7.72
C PHE A 859 4.46 3.72 7.86
N ASN A 860 4.27 4.75 7.02
CA ASN A 860 3.03 5.52 6.93
C ASN A 860 2.37 5.38 5.53
N PRO A 861 1.68 4.25 5.26
CA PRO A 861 0.93 4.06 4.02
C PRO A 861 -0.29 4.99 3.88
N LEU A 862 -0.64 5.74 4.94
CA LEU A 862 -1.85 6.58 5.01
C LEU A 862 -1.59 8.05 4.63
N SER A 863 -0.32 8.45 4.43
CA SER A 863 0.08 9.81 4.08
C SER A 863 -0.55 10.39 2.79
N GLY A 864 -1.18 9.54 1.95
CA GLY A 864 -1.91 9.93 0.73
C GLY A 864 -3.44 9.85 0.79
N LEU A 865 -4.06 9.41 1.90
CA LEU A 865 -5.49 9.13 2.02
C LEU A 865 -6.50 10.26 2.40
N PRO A 866 -6.16 11.57 2.51
CA PRO A 866 -7.15 12.57 2.94
C PRO A 866 -8.44 12.71 2.10
N GLN A 867 -8.52 12.11 0.91
CA GLN A 867 -9.66 12.26 0.00
C GLN A 867 -10.83 11.30 0.29
N LEU A 868 -10.59 10.15 0.94
CA LEU A 868 -11.63 9.13 1.21
C LEU A 868 -12.54 9.48 2.40
N LEU A 869 -12.04 10.25 3.38
CA LEU A 869 -12.78 10.60 4.60
C LEU A 869 -13.83 11.71 4.40
N LYS A 870 -13.90 12.36 3.23
CA LYS A 870 -14.83 13.48 2.96
C LYS A 870 -16.29 13.06 2.75
N ALA A 871 -16.61 11.76 2.76
CA ALA A 871 -17.95 11.25 2.48
C ALA A 871 -18.92 11.22 3.68
N GLY A 872 -18.49 11.58 4.90
CA GLY A 872 -19.41 11.88 6.02
C GLY A 872 -20.31 10.75 6.54
N GLY A 873 -20.00 9.48 6.24
CA GLY A 873 -20.76 8.31 6.73
C GLY A 873 -20.13 7.67 7.97
N LYS A 874 -20.96 7.14 8.88
CA LYS A 874 -20.52 6.24 9.95
C LYS A 874 -20.04 4.92 9.34
N LEU A 875 -18.88 4.41 9.76
CA LEU A 875 -18.33 3.14 9.28
C LEU A 875 -18.62 2.04 10.30
N VAL A 876 -19.24 0.96 9.83
CA VAL A 876 -19.53 -0.25 10.61
C VAL A 876 -18.36 -1.24 10.42
N GLY A 877 -17.64 -1.59 11.49
CA GLY A 877 -16.61 -2.63 11.45
C GLY A 877 -15.39 -2.34 10.55
N ARG A 878 -14.74 -3.40 10.02
CA ARG A 878 -13.58 -3.36 9.08
C ARG A 878 -13.99 -2.98 7.65
N GLY A 879 -14.92 -2.03 7.52
CA GLY A 879 -15.66 -1.76 6.28
C GLY A 879 -15.00 -0.77 5.31
N VAL A 880 -13.77 -0.31 5.56
CA VAL A 880 -13.12 0.68 4.68
C VAL A 880 -12.88 0.11 3.28
N ALA A 881 -12.56 -1.18 3.18
CA ALA A 881 -12.34 -1.89 1.91
C ALA A 881 -13.61 -2.12 1.05
N LYS A 882 -14.83 -1.96 1.61
CA LYS A 882 -16.10 -2.07 0.86
C LYS A 882 -16.52 -0.78 0.16
N LEU A 883 -15.76 0.31 0.31
CA LEU A 883 -16.07 1.58 -0.35
C LEU A 883 -15.59 1.55 -1.81
N SER A 884 -16.52 1.22 -2.70
CA SER A 884 -16.54 1.51 -4.15
C SER A 884 -15.87 0.50 -5.10
N GLY A 885 -16.41 0.42 -6.33
CA GLY A 885 -15.81 -0.29 -7.46
C GLY A 885 -14.39 0.16 -7.81
N HIS A 886 -13.88 1.22 -7.18
CA HIS A 886 -12.48 1.65 -7.26
C HIS A 886 -11.52 0.60 -6.70
N ALA A 887 -11.80 -0.02 -5.54
CA ALA A 887 -10.94 -1.03 -4.94
C ALA A 887 -10.83 -2.30 -5.81
N LEU A 888 -11.96 -2.73 -6.39
CA LEU A 888 -11.99 -3.82 -7.37
C LEU A 888 -11.20 -3.48 -8.64
N SER A 889 -11.30 -2.23 -9.13
CA SER A 889 -10.53 -1.77 -10.28
C SER A 889 -9.02 -1.71 -10.00
N LEU A 890 -8.61 -1.26 -8.81
CA LEU A 890 -7.22 -1.25 -8.37
C LEU A 890 -6.67 -2.66 -8.21
N ALA A 891 -7.44 -3.56 -7.59
CA ALA A 891 -7.08 -4.97 -7.48
C ALA A 891 -6.96 -5.62 -8.87
N HIS A 892 -7.82 -5.25 -9.82
CA HIS A 892 -7.73 -5.73 -11.21
C HIS A 892 -6.45 -5.24 -11.89
N GLN A 893 -6.15 -3.94 -11.81
CA GLN A 893 -4.92 -3.35 -12.36
C GLN A 893 -3.66 -3.94 -11.72
N ALA A 894 -3.66 -4.12 -10.41
CA ALA A 894 -2.57 -4.73 -9.66
C ALA A 894 -2.36 -6.21 -10.05
N LYS A 895 -3.44 -6.99 -10.19
CA LYS A 895 -3.37 -8.37 -10.70
C LYS A 895 -2.86 -8.41 -12.13
N GLN A 896 -3.30 -7.50 -12.99
CA GLN A 896 -2.83 -7.40 -14.37
C GLN A 896 -1.33 -7.11 -14.41
N GLN A 897 -0.85 -6.18 -13.59
CA GLN A 897 0.57 -5.87 -13.49
C GLN A 897 1.40 -7.06 -12.97
N LEU A 898 0.94 -7.76 -11.93
CA LEU A 898 1.62 -8.97 -11.44
C LEU A 898 1.59 -10.12 -12.44
N ARG A 899 0.54 -10.25 -13.26
CA ARG A 899 0.47 -11.27 -14.31
C ARG A 899 1.55 -11.08 -15.35
N PHE A 900 1.79 -9.84 -15.79
CA PHE A 900 2.89 -9.55 -16.72
C PHE A 900 4.23 -10.02 -16.11
N LEU A 901 4.46 -9.72 -14.83
CA LEU A 901 5.69 -10.09 -14.14
C LEU A 901 5.86 -11.59 -13.89
N THR A 902 4.81 -12.27 -13.46
CA THR A 902 4.89 -13.65 -12.96
C THR A 902 4.57 -14.68 -14.05
N GLY A 903 3.94 -14.27 -15.14
CA GLY A 903 3.54 -15.20 -16.18
C GLY A 903 2.50 -16.20 -15.72
N ALA A 904 1.75 -15.89 -14.66
CA ALA A 904 0.58 -16.65 -14.26
C ALA A 904 -0.41 -16.64 -15.44
N ASN A 905 -0.60 -17.81 -16.05
CA ASN A 905 -1.41 -17.95 -17.25
C ASN A 905 -2.85 -17.46 -16.99
N SER A 906 -3.45 -16.91 -18.03
CA SER A 906 -4.89 -16.59 -18.17
C SER A 906 -5.85 -17.74 -17.83
N TYR A 907 -5.33 -18.92 -17.46
CA TYR A 907 -6.08 -20.10 -17.06
C TYR A 907 -6.81 -19.94 -15.72
N ASP A 908 -6.36 -19.05 -14.82
CA ASP A 908 -7.05 -18.86 -13.51
C ASP A 908 -8.20 -17.86 -13.56
N LEU A 909 -8.15 -16.85 -14.43
CA LEU A 909 -9.34 -16.07 -14.72
C LEU A 909 -10.34 -16.92 -15.50
N LEU A 910 -9.90 -17.73 -16.46
CA LEU A 910 -10.80 -18.63 -17.20
C LEU A 910 -11.32 -19.79 -16.35
N LYS A 911 -10.63 -20.30 -15.33
CA LYS A 911 -11.25 -21.23 -14.37
C LYS A 911 -12.30 -20.54 -13.52
N VAL A 912 -12.04 -19.34 -13.02
CA VAL A 912 -13.04 -18.58 -12.25
C VAL A 912 -14.20 -18.08 -13.15
N ILE A 913 -13.94 -17.83 -14.43
CA ILE A 913 -14.89 -17.26 -15.40
C ILE A 913 -15.67 -18.33 -16.19
N ASP A 914 -15.05 -19.45 -16.56
CA ASP A 914 -15.69 -20.53 -17.33
C ASP A 914 -16.55 -21.43 -16.44
N HIS A 915 -16.36 -21.44 -15.10
CA HIS A 915 -17.10 -22.31 -14.18
C HIS A 915 -18.46 -21.77 -13.71
N THR A 916 -18.86 -20.54 -14.08
CA THR A 916 -20.07 -19.91 -13.53
C THR A 916 -21.10 -19.46 -14.57
N GLY A 917 -20.82 -19.56 -15.87
CA GLY A 917 -21.68 -18.96 -16.89
C GLY A 917 -21.74 -17.43 -16.84
N SER A 918 -20.92 -16.77 -16.01
CA SER A 918 -20.87 -15.30 -15.82
C SER A 918 -19.84 -14.60 -16.73
N ALA A 919 -19.24 -15.34 -17.67
CA ALA A 919 -18.17 -14.84 -18.52
C ALA A 919 -18.54 -13.59 -19.34
N THR A 920 -19.80 -13.47 -19.72
CA THR A 920 -20.33 -12.30 -20.41
C THR A 920 -20.39 -11.07 -19.50
N HIS A 921 -20.90 -11.19 -18.28
CA HIS A 921 -20.98 -10.07 -17.34
C HIS A 921 -19.60 -9.60 -16.90
N ALA A 922 -18.68 -10.53 -16.61
CA ALA A 922 -17.31 -10.21 -16.26
C ALA A 922 -16.56 -9.50 -17.41
N ARG A 923 -16.74 -9.92 -18.67
CA ARG A 923 -16.14 -9.23 -19.82
C ARG A 923 -16.77 -7.87 -20.08
N MET A 924 -18.08 -7.72 -19.90
CA MET A 924 -18.79 -6.44 -20.02
C MET A 924 -18.40 -5.43 -18.92
N SER A 925 -17.85 -5.89 -17.80
CA SER A 925 -17.29 -5.01 -16.75
C SER A 925 -15.90 -4.46 -17.07
N LEU A 926 -15.21 -4.99 -18.09
CA LEU A 926 -13.91 -4.49 -18.54
C LEU A 926 -14.07 -3.18 -19.32
N ASP A 927 -13.00 -2.37 -19.37
CA ASP A 927 -12.96 -1.21 -20.28
C ASP A 927 -13.17 -1.65 -21.75
N THR A 928 -13.65 -0.76 -22.60
CA THR A 928 -14.08 -1.09 -23.97
C THR A 928 -13.01 -1.82 -24.80
N ILE A 929 -11.73 -1.46 -24.62
CA ILE A 929 -10.61 -2.09 -25.34
C ILE A 929 -10.33 -3.48 -24.75
N SER A 930 -10.22 -3.60 -23.42
CA SER A 930 -10.00 -4.89 -22.76
C SER A 930 -11.16 -5.86 -22.94
N HIS A 931 -12.40 -5.37 -22.94
CA HIS A 931 -13.60 -6.13 -23.28
C HIS A 931 -13.49 -6.66 -24.72
N ALA A 932 -13.14 -5.82 -25.69
CA ALA A 932 -12.94 -6.26 -27.08
C ALA A 932 -11.82 -7.29 -27.22
N ARG A 933 -10.66 -7.08 -26.57
CA ARG A 933 -9.53 -8.03 -26.58
C ARG A 933 -9.96 -9.38 -26.02
N ALA A 934 -10.69 -9.38 -24.90
CA ALA A 934 -11.17 -10.59 -24.25
C ALA A 934 -12.24 -11.32 -25.09
N LEU A 935 -13.20 -10.59 -25.67
CA LEU A 935 -14.30 -11.15 -26.45
C LEU A 935 -13.83 -11.64 -27.83
N LEU A 936 -13.03 -10.83 -28.52
CA LEU A 936 -12.57 -11.07 -29.89
C LEU A 936 -11.25 -11.86 -29.94
N LYS A 937 -10.62 -12.10 -28.79
CA LYS A 937 -9.34 -12.82 -28.64
C LYS A 937 -8.25 -12.23 -29.53
N SER A 938 -8.10 -10.91 -29.48
CA SER A 938 -7.18 -10.18 -30.35
C SER A 938 -6.53 -9.03 -29.60
N ASP A 939 -5.25 -9.19 -29.29
CA ASP A 939 -4.45 -8.17 -28.60
C ASP A 939 -4.08 -6.98 -29.51
N ALA A 940 -4.26 -7.12 -30.83
CA ALA A 940 -4.04 -6.08 -31.84
C ALA A 940 -5.08 -4.93 -31.81
N ILE A 941 -6.08 -5.02 -30.93
CA ILE A 941 -7.08 -3.98 -30.73
C ILE A 941 -6.50 -2.95 -29.75
N GLU A 942 -6.21 -1.75 -30.22
CA GLU A 942 -5.56 -0.69 -29.43
C GLU A 942 -6.43 0.55 -29.25
N THR A 943 -7.48 0.71 -30.05
CA THR A 943 -8.37 1.88 -30.04
C THR A 943 -9.83 1.48 -30.23
N ALA A 944 -10.75 2.33 -29.78
CA ALA A 944 -12.18 2.17 -30.04
C ALA A 944 -12.50 2.10 -31.54
N GLN A 945 -11.77 2.86 -32.38
CA GLN A 945 -11.91 2.83 -33.83
C GLN A 945 -11.53 1.46 -34.44
N HIS A 946 -10.54 0.75 -33.88
CA HIS A 946 -10.23 -0.63 -34.34
C HIS A 946 -11.43 -1.56 -34.09
N ILE A 947 -12.12 -1.39 -32.95
CA ILE A 947 -13.32 -2.17 -32.60
C ILE A 947 -14.47 -1.82 -33.54
N VAL A 948 -14.74 -0.54 -33.78
CA VAL A 948 -15.79 -0.07 -34.71
C VAL A 948 -15.54 -0.61 -36.12
N THR A 949 -14.30 -0.54 -36.61
CA THR A 949 -13.91 -1.10 -37.92
C THR A 949 -14.17 -2.60 -37.97
N ARG A 950 -13.79 -3.33 -36.92
CA ARG A 950 -13.94 -4.79 -36.86
C ARG A 950 -15.40 -5.23 -36.80
N LEU A 951 -16.23 -4.52 -36.03
CA LEU A 951 -17.67 -4.79 -35.91
C LEU A 951 -18.47 -4.35 -37.15
N SER A 952 -17.88 -3.52 -38.02
CA SER A 952 -18.50 -3.08 -39.28
C SER A 952 -18.15 -3.96 -40.48
N ASP A 953 -17.28 -4.96 -40.30
CA ASP A 953 -16.92 -5.91 -41.35
C ASP A 953 -18.12 -6.82 -41.68
N LYS A 954 -18.54 -6.84 -42.95
CA LYS A 954 -19.67 -7.66 -43.44
C LYS A 954 -19.43 -9.16 -43.28
N HIS A 955 -18.19 -9.58 -43.05
CA HIS A 955 -17.81 -10.98 -42.83
C HIS A 955 -17.52 -11.29 -41.35
N PHE A 956 -17.78 -10.34 -40.43
CA PHE A 956 -17.60 -10.55 -39.00
C PHE A 956 -18.52 -11.68 -38.51
N LYS A 957 -17.92 -12.68 -37.86
CA LYS A 957 -18.64 -13.79 -37.23
C LYS A 957 -18.53 -13.67 -35.73
N LEU A 958 -19.65 -13.89 -35.05
CA LEU A 958 -19.72 -13.91 -33.59
C LEU A 958 -18.72 -14.94 -33.02
N PRO A 959 -17.83 -14.56 -32.08
CA PRO A 959 -16.99 -15.50 -31.37
C PRO A 959 -17.83 -16.56 -30.66
N LYS A 960 -17.36 -17.82 -30.64
CA LYS A 960 -18.05 -18.91 -29.91
C LYS A 960 -18.17 -18.55 -28.42
N GLY A 961 -19.39 -18.52 -27.90
CA GLY A 961 -19.68 -18.23 -26.48
C GLY A 961 -20.00 -16.76 -26.17
N ALA A 962 -19.93 -15.86 -27.15
CA ALA A 962 -20.39 -14.48 -27.01
C ALA A 962 -21.93 -14.41 -27.15
N THR A 963 -22.58 -13.54 -26.38
CA THR A 963 -24.02 -13.27 -26.55
C THR A 963 -24.25 -12.05 -27.44
N GLU A 964 -25.45 -11.93 -28.02
CA GLU A 964 -25.81 -10.73 -28.78
C GLU A 964 -25.85 -9.48 -27.89
N THR A 965 -26.24 -9.64 -26.62
CA THR A 965 -26.24 -8.59 -25.60
C THR A 965 -24.83 -8.06 -25.32
N GLU A 966 -23.85 -8.96 -25.20
CA GLU A 966 -22.43 -8.65 -24.98
C GLU A 966 -21.83 -7.90 -26.17
N LEU A 967 -22.13 -8.37 -27.38
CA LEU A 967 -21.69 -7.73 -28.61
C LEU A 967 -22.29 -6.33 -28.76
N ARG A 968 -23.57 -6.17 -28.38
CA ARG A 968 -24.27 -4.89 -28.39
C ARG A 968 -23.72 -3.92 -27.35
N HIS A 969 -23.40 -4.40 -26.16
CA HIS A 969 -22.72 -3.61 -25.14
C HIS A 969 -21.36 -3.11 -25.63
N LEU A 970 -20.55 -4.01 -26.19
CA LEU A 970 -19.25 -3.65 -26.75
C LEU A 970 -19.38 -2.63 -27.90
N ALA A 971 -20.34 -2.83 -28.80
CA ALA A 971 -20.59 -1.92 -29.91
C ALA A 971 -21.05 -0.53 -29.44
N ASN A 972 -21.99 -0.47 -28.50
CA ASN A 972 -22.48 0.78 -27.94
C ASN A 972 -21.34 1.61 -27.32
N ASN A 973 -20.45 0.97 -26.56
CA ASN A 973 -19.31 1.65 -25.94
C ASN A 973 -18.26 2.09 -26.97
N ALA A 974 -17.89 1.21 -27.90
CA ALA A 974 -16.89 1.50 -28.92
C ALA A 974 -17.32 2.64 -29.85
N VAL A 975 -18.60 2.66 -30.25
CA VAL A 975 -19.17 3.72 -31.08
C VAL A 975 -19.29 5.03 -30.32
N LYS A 976 -19.70 4.99 -29.04
CA LYS A 976 -19.73 6.15 -28.15
C LYS A 976 -18.35 6.81 -28.05
N GLU A 977 -17.34 6.04 -27.68
CA GLU A 977 -15.95 6.52 -27.54
C GLU A 977 -15.37 7.08 -28.84
N THR A 978 -15.66 6.41 -29.95
CA THR A 978 -15.21 6.86 -31.28
C THR A 978 -15.91 8.15 -31.70
N ALA A 979 -17.23 8.26 -31.48
CA ALA A 979 -18.00 9.44 -31.85
C ALA A 979 -17.57 10.70 -31.09
N TYR A 980 -17.10 10.56 -29.84
CA TYR A 980 -16.56 11.68 -29.07
C TYR A 980 -15.30 12.31 -29.66
N GLN A 981 -14.59 11.60 -30.55
CA GLN A 981 -13.42 12.14 -31.24
C GLN A 981 -13.80 12.99 -32.47
N SER A 982 -15.08 13.06 -32.83
CA SER A 982 -15.55 13.86 -33.96
C SER A 982 -15.53 15.35 -33.66
N LYS A 983 -15.35 16.17 -34.71
CA LYS A 983 -15.44 17.63 -34.60
C LYS A 983 -16.80 18.10 -34.06
N GLN A 984 -17.88 17.43 -34.47
CA GLN A 984 -19.25 17.76 -34.06
C GLN A 984 -19.44 17.53 -32.55
N ALA A 985 -18.83 16.48 -31.98
CA ALA A 985 -18.83 16.24 -30.54
C ALA A 985 -18.09 17.36 -29.80
N VAL A 986 -16.91 17.76 -30.27
CA VAL A 986 -16.13 18.86 -29.69
C VAL A 986 -16.89 20.19 -29.74
N ASP A 987 -17.55 20.49 -30.88
CA ASP A 987 -18.37 21.70 -31.04
C ASP A 987 -19.54 21.70 -30.04
N LEU A 988 -20.24 20.58 -29.86
CA LEU A 988 -21.33 20.47 -28.90
C LEU A 988 -20.83 20.55 -27.46
N GLU A 989 -19.72 19.86 -27.15
CA GLU A 989 -19.08 19.86 -25.84
C GLU A 989 -18.72 21.29 -25.40
N SER A 990 -18.27 22.13 -26.33
CA SER A 990 -17.98 23.54 -26.03
C SER A 990 -19.20 24.35 -25.59
N LEU A 991 -20.41 23.92 -25.98
CA LEU A 991 -21.67 24.59 -25.65
C LEU A 991 -22.27 24.07 -24.34
N ILE A 992 -22.25 22.74 -24.12
CA ILE A 992 -22.99 22.11 -23.01
C ILE A 992 -22.10 21.43 -21.96
N GLY A 993 -20.80 21.32 -22.21
CA GLY A 993 -19.85 20.61 -21.37
C GLY A 993 -19.88 19.09 -21.54
N ARG A 994 -18.78 18.44 -21.11
CA ARG A 994 -18.53 17.01 -21.29
C ARG A 994 -19.62 16.12 -20.67
N LYS A 995 -20.02 16.43 -19.44
CA LYS A 995 -21.01 15.66 -18.70
C LYS A 995 -22.38 15.62 -19.40
N ALA A 996 -22.84 16.76 -19.90
CA ALA A 996 -24.13 16.83 -20.60
C ALA A 996 -24.09 16.15 -21.97
N LEU A 997 -22.95 16.21 -22.67
CA LEU A 997 -22.71 15.45 -23.89
C LEU A 997 -22.82 13.94 -23.61
N GLU A 998 -22.22 13.46 -22.52
CA GLU A 998 -22.29 12.04 -22.13
C GLU A 998 -23.71 11.59 -21.78
N GLU A 999 -24.41 12.34 -20.93
CA GLU A 999 -25.81 12.06 -20.57
C GLU A 999 -26.73 12.02 -21.80
N LEU A 1000 -26.52 12.93 -22.76
CA LEU A 1000 -27.24 12.96 -24.03
C LEU A 1000 -26.96 11.72 -24.88
N THR A 1001 -25.69 11.39 -25.07
CA THR A 1001 -25.28 10.26 -25.91
C THR A 1001 -25.78 8.94 -25.34
N GLU A 1002 -25.72 8.77 -24.02
CA GLU A 1002 -26.22 7.58 -23.35
C GLU A 1002 -27.74 7.44 -23.44
N ALA A 1003 -28.48 8.54 -23.29
CA ALA A 1003 -29.93 8.53 -23.50
C ALA A 1003 -30.29 8.13 -24.94
N PHE A 1004 -29.61 8.71 -25.93
CA PHE A 1004 -29.84 8.40 -27.34
C PHE A 1004 -29.53 6.94 -27.67
N ILE A 1005 -28.37 6.42 -27.22
CA ILE A 1005 -27.97 5.02 -27.42
C ILE A 1005 -28.93 4.06 -26.71
N LYS A 1006 -29.42 4.41 -25.52
CA LYS A 1006 -30.41 3.61 -24.78
C LYS A 1006 -31.73 3.50 -25.53
N GLY A 1007 -32.21 4.59 -26.14
CA GLY A 1007 -33.42 4.59 -26.97
C GLY A 1007 -33.23 3.94 -28.35
N HIS A 1008 -32.00 3.97 -28.88
CA HIS A 1008 -31.70 3.56 -30.25
C HIS A 1008 -30.42 2.69 -30.31
N PRO A 1009 -30.32 1.54 -29.65
CA PRO A 1009 -29.05 0.81 -29.54
C PRO A 1009 -28.50 0.34 -30.90
N VAL A 1010 -27.18 0.17 -31.00
CA VAL A 1010 -26.51 -0.25 -32.25
C VAL A 1010 -27.06 -1.61 -32.72
N GLN A 1011 -27.47 -1.69 -33.99
CA GLN A 1011 -27.96 -2.93 -34.62
C GLN A 1011 -26.94 -3.47 -35.64
N LEU A 1012 -26.13 -4.44 -35.21
CA LEU A 1012 -24.99 -4.93 -35.99
C LEU A 1012 -25.35 -5.76 -37.24
N ASN A 1013 -26.63 -6.10 -37.43
CA ASN A 1013 -27.11 -6.90 -38.56
C ASN A 1013 -27.67 -6.07 -39.73
N ASP A 1014 -27.78 -4.75 -39.58
CA ASP A 1014 -28.32 -3.85 -40.61
C ASP A 1014 -27.18 -3.01 -41.22
N ALA A 1015 -27.11 -2.98 -42.56
CA ALA A 1015 -26.11 -2.22 -43.29
C ALA A 1015 -26.18 -0.70 -43.03
N ARG A 1016 -27.35 -0.17 -42.63
CA ARG A 1016 -27.51 1.23 -42.21
C ARG A 1016 -27.12 1.47 -40.74
N SER A 1017 -26.98 0.41 -39.96
CA SER A 1017 -26.76 0.44 -38.50
C SER A 1017 -25.44 -0.22 -38.08
N THR A 1018 -24.49 -0.36 -39.02
CA THR A 1018 -23.11 -0.80 -38.72
C THR A 1018 -22.48 0.10 -37.66
N ALA A 1019 -21.53 -0.40 -36.88
CA ALA A 1019 -20.87 0.41 -35.85
C ALA A 1019 -20.31 1.72 -36.42
N GLN A 1020 -19.75 1.67 -37.63
CA GLN A 1020 -19.25 2.85 -38.34
C GLN A 1020 -20.39 3.81 -38.75
N GLY A 1021 -21.47 3.32 -39.37
CA GLY A 1021 -22.61 4.16 -39.75
C GLY A 1021 -23.36 4.76 -38.55
N TYR A 1022 -23.35 4.04 -37.42
CA TYR A 1022 -23.90 4.56 -36.17
C TYR A 1022 -23.02 5.67 -35.57
N THR A 1023 -21.70 5.54 -35.68
CA THR A 1023 -20.75 6.61 -35.29
C THR A 1023 -21.05 7.90 -36.08
N GLU A 1024 -21.31 7.78 -37.39
CA GLU A 1024 -21.71 8.92 -38.25
C GLU A 1024 -23.08 9.48 -37.84
N THR A 1025 -24.03 8.63 -37.44
CA THR A 1025 -25.34 9.05 -36.92
C THR A 1025 -25.21 9.88 -35.65
N LEU A 1026 -24.34 9.48 -34.72
CA LEU A 1026 -24.04 10.27 -33.53
C LEU A 1026 -23.39 11.62 -33.88
N ALA A 1027 -22.50 11.66 -34.87
CA ALA A 1027 -21.94 12.93 -35.33
C ALA A 1027 -23.00 13.89 -35.89
N VAL A 1028 -23.97 13.38 -36.68
CA VAL A 1028 -25.12 14.16 -37.17
C VAL A 1028 -26.00 14.62 -36.01
N LEU A 1029 -26.24 13.76 -35.01
CA LEU A 1029 -26.97 14.12 -33.80
C LEU A 1029 -26.32 15.28 -33.06
N TYR A 1030 -25.00 15.24 -32.88
CA TYR A 1030 -24.25 16.31 -32.22
C TYR A 1030 -24.31 17.63 -33.00
N GLU A 1031 -24.29 17.57 -34.33
CA GLU A 1031 -24.46 18.76 -35.17
C GLU A 1031 -25.87 19.36 -35.01
N LEU A 1032 -26.91 18.53 -35.01
CA LEU A 1032 -28.30 18.97 -34.83
C LEU A 1032 -28.51 19.59 -33.44
N GLU A 1033 -28.02 18.95 -32.39
CA GLU A 1033 -28.11 19.47 -31.02
C GLU A 1033 -27.30 20.75 -30.84
N SER A 1034 -26.15 20.89 -31.51
CA SER A 1034 -25.39 22.14 -31.54
C SER A 1034 -26.18 23.29 -32.18
N LYS A 1035 -26.91 23.03 -33.27
CA LYS A 1035 -27.76 24.05 -33.91
C LYS A 1035 -28.90 24.50 -32.97
N LYS A 1036 -29.55 23.55 -32.30
CA LYS A 1036 -30.61 23.84 -31.32
C LYS A 1036 -30.08 24.57 -30.10
N ALA A 1037 -28.92 24.17 -29.58
CA ALA A 1037 -28.26 24.81 -28.45
C ALA A 1037 -27.98 26.30 -28.74
N ARG A 1038 -27.44 26.61 -29.91
CA ARG A 1038 -27.21 27.98 -30.36
C ARG A 1038 -28.50 28.77 -30.51
N PHE A 1039 -29.55 28.17 -31.09
CA PHE A 1039 -30.86 28.82 -31.22
C PHE A 1039 -31.47 29.18 -29.86
N MET A 1040 -31.59 28.20 -28.94
CA MET A 1040 -32.16 28.43 -27.61
C MET A 1040 -31.39 29.48 -26.83
N THR A 1041 -30.05 29.40 -26.87
CA THR A 1041 -29.17 30.38 -26.20
C THR A 1041 -29.35 31.77 -26.77
N GLY A 1042 -29.35 31.91 -28.09
CA GLY A 1042 -29.55 33.20 -28.76
C GLY A 1042 -30.91 33.82 -28.43
N TYR A 1043 -31.99 33.02 -28.50
CA TYR A 1043 -33.33 33.51 -28.19
C TYR A 1043 -33.44 34.02 -26.75
N GLN A 1044 -32.96 33.24 -25.77
CA GLN A 1044 -33.02 33.65 -24.37
C GLN A 1044 -32.10 34.85 -24.07
N GLN A 1045 -30.96 34.97 -24.75
CA GLN A 1045 -30.13 36.19 -24.68
C GLN A 1045 -30.83 37.42 -25.27
N ASP A 1046 -31.64 37.26 -26.31
CA ASP A 1046 -32.41 38.36 -26.88
C ASP A 1046 -33.55 38.79 -25.94
N ILE A 1047 -34.22 37.86 -25.23
CA ILE A 1047 -35.19 38.19 -24.18
C ILE A 1047 -34.60 39.12 -23.11
N LEU A 1048 -33.35 38.91 -22.71
CA LEU A 1048 -32.67 39.78 -21.73
C LEU A 1048 -32.46 41.22 -22.22
N LYS A 1049 -32.50 41.46 -23.53
CA LYS A 1049 -32.35 42.80 -24.13
C LYS A 1049 -33.68 43.52 -24.35
N LEU A 1050 -34.81 42.83 -24.16
CA LEU A 1050 -36.15 43.39 -24.38
C LEU A 1050 -36.66 44.11 -23.13
N ASP A 1051 -37.43 45.17 -23.37
CA ASP A 1051 -38.18 45.87 -22.32
C ASP A 1051 -39.46 45.08 -21.99
N LEU A 1052 -39.37 44.17 -21.01
CA LEU A 1052 -40.48 43.31 -20.58
C LEU A 1052 -41.61 44.06 -19.84
N GLY A 1053 -41.49 45.39 -19.70
CA GLY A 1053 -42.52 46.28 -19.17
C GLY A 1053 -43.49 46.84 -20.23
N LYS A 1054 -43.27 46.56 -21.51
CA LYS A 1054 -44.11 47.01 -22.64
C LYS A 1054 -44.94 45.88 -23.27
N PRO A 1055 -46.00 46.21 -24.04
CA PRO A 1055 -46.75 45.22 -24.80
C PRO A 1055 -45.84 44.45 -25.78
N PRO A 1056 -46.07 43.13 -25.98
CA PRO A 1056 -47.13 42.33 -25.36
C PRO A 1056 -46.80 41.87 -23.92
N TYR A 1057 -45.57 42.02 -23.43
CA TYR A 1057 -45.08 41.40 -22.19
C TYR A 1057 -45.75 41.88 -20.90
N ASN A 1058 -46.36 43.06 -20.89
CA ASN A 1058 -47.04 43.63 -19.72
C ASN A 1058 -48.55 43.31 -19.65
N ASP A 1059 -49.08 42.52 -20.59
CA ASP A 1059 -50.47 42.10 -20.56
C ASP A 1059 -50.75 41.22 -19.32
N ILE A 1060 -51.93 41.41 -18.71
CA ILE A 1060 -52.35 40.73 -17.47
C ILE A 1060 -53.61 39.90 -17.75
N MET A 1061 -53.64 38.67 -17.23
CA MET A 1061 -54.81 37.79 -17.30
C MET A 1061 -55.86 38.19 -16.24
N PRO A 1062 -57.12 38.47 -16.63
CA PRO A 1062 -58.18 38.77 -15.66
C PRO A 1062 -58.43 37.64 -14.64
N ASP A 1063 -58.63 37.99 -13.37
CA ASP A 1063 -58.86 37.03 -12.26
C ASP A 1063 -59.99 36.03 -12.53
N SER A 1064 -61.08 36.47 -13.19
CA SER A 1064 -62.21 35.62 -13.54
C SER A 1064 -61.85 34.43 -14.45
N LEU A 1065 -60.70 34.48 -15.14
CA LEU A 1065 -60.29 33.42 -16.07
C LEU A 1065 -59.48 32.30 -15.41
N PHE A 1066 -58.85 32.54 -14.25
CA PHE A 1066 -58.00 31.56 -13.57
C PHE A 1066 -58.36 31.33 -12.09
N ASN A 1067 -59.09 32.24 -11.46
CA ASN A 1067 -59.48 32.19 -10.05
C ASN A 1067 -61.01 32.16 -9.88
N PRO A 1068 -61.71 31.09 -10.33
CA PRO A 1068 -63.17 31.00 -10.25
C PRO A 1068 -63.70 30.87 -8.82
N GLN A 1069 -62.85 30.51 -7.84
CA GLN A 1069 -63.21 30.37 -6.43
C GLN A 1069 -63.05 31.67 -5.63
N GLY A 1070 -62.56 32.75 -6.25
CA GLY A 1070 -62.49 34.07 -5.61
C GLY A 1070 -61.43 34.20 -4.52
N PHE A 1071 -60.32 33.46 -4.60
CA PHE A 1071 -59.22 33.56 -3.64
C PHE A 1071 -58.62 34.96 -3.60
N THR A 1072 -58.34 35.48 -2.40
CA THR A 1072 -57.69 36.78 -2.20
C THR A 1072 -56.23 36.66 -1.77
N ASP A 1073 -55.83 35.52 -1.17
CA ASP A 1073 -54.44 35.23 -0.81
C ASP A 1073 -53.57 35.13 -2.07
N PRO A 1074 -52.46 35.89 -2.20
CA PRO A 1074 -51.59 35.84 -3.37
C PRO A 1074 -51.09 34.43 -3.70
N SER A 1075 -50.75 33.62 -2.70
CA SER A 1075 -50.28 32.24 -2.92
C SER A 1075 -51.40 31.33 -3.45
N GLN A 1076 -52.62 31.44 -2.95
CA GLN A 1076 -53.78 30.71 -3.50
C GLN A 1076 -54.13 31.15 -4.92
N ARG A 1077 -54.05 32.46 -5.22
CA ARG A 1077 -54.22 32.99 -6.59
C ARG A 1077 -53.16 32.43 -7.54
N ALA A 1078 -51.89 32.37 -7.10
CA ALA A 1078 -50.81 31.77 -7.86
C ALA A 1078 -51.03 30.28 -8.15
N THR A 1079 -51.43 29.51 -7.13
CA THR A 1079 -51.79 28.09 -7.30
C THR A 1079 -52.93 27.90 -8.30
N ALA A 1080 -53.99 28.71 -8.22
CA ALA A 1080 -55.11 28.64 -9.16
C ALA A 1080 -54.68 28.94 -10.61
N TRP A 1081 -53.79 29.92 -10.81
CA TRP A 1081 -53.21 30.22 -12.13
C TRP A 1081 -52.36 29.07 -12.67
N MET A 1082 -51.50 28.48 -11.84
CA MET A 1082 -50.68 27.32 -12.23
C MET A 1082 -51.53 26.12 -12.65
N LEU A 1083 -52.61 25.83 -11.90
CA LEU A 1083 -53.55 24.76 -12.22
C LEU A 1083 -54.32 25.04 -13.51
N LYS A 1084 -54.71 26.29 -13.75
CA LYS A 1084 -55.36 26.69 -15.01
C LYS A 1084 -54.44 26.49 -16.22
N GLY A 1085 -53.15 26.75 -16.06
CA GLY A 1085 -52.13 26.62 -17.10
C GLY A 1085 -51.63 25.19 -17.34
N SER A 1086 -52.04 24.20 -16.53
CA SER A 1086 -51.56 22.82 -16.63
C SER A 1086 -52.72 21.83 -16.79
N THR A 1087 -52.75 21.11 -17.92
CA THR A 1087 -53.73 20.06 -18.20
C THR A 1087 -53.25 18.66 -17.79
N SER A 1088 -52.12 18.55 -17.10
CA SER A 1088 -51.48 17.28 -16.75
C SER A 1088 -52.18 16.59 -15.58
N ASN A 1089 -52.30 15.27 -15.63
CA ASN A 1089 -52.79 14.45 -14.52
C ASN A 1089 -51.86 14.57 -13.29
N GLY A 1090 -52.41 14.52 -12.07
CA GLY A 1090 -51.64 14.62 -10.81
C GLY A 1090 -51.41 16.05 -10.29
N ASN A 1091 -52.16 17.02 -10.81
CA ASN A 1091 -52.19 18.39 -10.30
C ASN A 1091 -52.97 18.46 -8.97
N ASP A 1092 -52.25 18.59 -7.86
CA ASP A 1092 -52.82 18.78 -6.52
C ASP A 1092 -52.66 20.23 -6.05
N PHE A 1093 -53.78 20.86 -5.66
CA PHE A 1093 -53.81 22.25 -5.20
C PHE A 1093 -52.96 22.42 -3.94
N GLU A 1094 -53.08 21.49 -2.98
CA GLU A 1094 -52.40 21.58 -1.69
C GLU A 1094 -50.89 21.37 -1.83
N ASN A 1095 -50.45 20.41 -2.64
CA ASN A 1095 -49.03 20.22 -2.93
C ASN A 1095 -48.40 21.47 -3.59
N ILE A 1096 -49.04 22.03 -4.63
CA ILE A 1096 -48.51 23.23 -5.29
C ILE A 1096 -48.47 24.40 -4.31
N LEU A 1097 -49.55 24.62 -3.54
CA LEU A 1097 -49.60 25.68 -2.54
C LEU A 1097 -48.51 25.53 -1.47
N GLY A 1098 -48.29 24.29 -1.01
CA GLY A 1098 -47.24 23.94 -0.05
C GLY A 1098 -45.84 24.31 -0.55
N VAL A 1099 -45.50 23.89 -1.78
CA VAL A 1099 -44.21 24.21 -2.41
C VAL A 1099 -44.05 25.73 -2.60
N LEU A 1100 -45.08 26.43 -3.09
CA LEU A 1100 -45.01 27.88 -3.26
C LEU A 1100 -44.75 28.60 -1.93
N ARG A 1101 -45.44 28.22 -0.86
CA ARG A 1101 -45.25 28.82 0.48
C ARG A 1101 -43.88 28.51 1.08
N GLU A 1102 -43.43 27.26 0.94
CA GLU A 1102 -42.12 26.82 1.42
C GLU A 1102 -40.99 27.67 0.80
N TYR A 1103 -40.94 27.76 -0.53
CA TYR A 1103 -39.87 28.47 -1.24
C TYR A 1103 -40.04 29.99 -1.26
N THR A 1104 -41.23 30.49 -0.94
CA THR A 1104 -41.42 31.91 -0.61
C THR A 1104 -40.78 32.23 0.74
N ALA A 1105 -40.96 31.37 1.75
CA ALA A 1105 -40.47 31.58 3.10
C ALA A 1105 -38.95 31.35 3.27
N ASN A 1106 -38.38 30.34 2.61
CA ASN A 1106 -36.99 29.92 2.82
C ASN A 1106 -35.93 30.75 2.07
N LYS A 1107 -36.35 31.71 1.23
CA LYS A 1107 -35.49 32.61 0.43
C LYS A 1107 -34.41 31.92 -0.43
N ALA A 1108 -34.56 30.63 -0.75
CA ALA A 1108 -33.61 29.91 -1.60
C ALA A 1108 -33.40 30.61 -2.96
N SER A 1109 -32.19 30.58 -3.52
CA SER A 1109 -31.92 31.28 -4.79
C SER A 1109 -32.66 30.63 -5.95
N LEU A 1110 -33.46 31.42 -6.69
CA LEU A 1110 -34.19 30.95 -7.87
C LEU A 1110 -33.31 30.86 -9.12
N THR A 1111 -32.03 31.26 -9.03
CA THR A 1111 -31.00 31.04 -10.06
C THR A 1111 -30.12 29.83 -9.78
N ASP A 1112 -30.28 29.17 -8.63
CA ASP A 1112 -29.53 27.96 -8.31
C ASP A 1112 -30.16 26.73 -9.01
N PRO A 1113 -29.41 26.04 -9.90
CA PRO A 1113 -29.90 24.86 -10.60
C PRO A 1113 -30.38 23.74 -9.66
N ASN A 1114 -29.77 23.59 -8.48
CA ASN A 1114 -30.16 22.56 -7.50
C ASN A 1114 -31.51 22.88 -6.85
N VAL A 1115 -31.75 24.15 -6.54
CA VAL A 1115 -33.06 24.62 -6.04
C VAL A 1115 -34.14 24.40 -7.09
N ILE A 1116 -33.84 24.69 -8.37
CA ILE A 1116 -34.79 24.46 -9.47
C ILE A 1116 -35.10 22.96 -9.64
N ARG A 1117 -34.10 22.08 -9.54
CA ARG A 1117 -34.31 20.62 -9.55
C ARG A 1117 -35.16 20.14 -8.38
N GLU A 1118 -34.95 20.69 -7.18
CA GLU A 1118 -35.72 20.31 -6.00
C GLU A 1118 -37.19 20.75 -6.11
N ILE A 1119 -37.43 21.98 -6.55
CA ILE A 1119 -38.77 22.50 -6.86
C ILE A 1119 -39.44 21.63 -7.92
N HIS A 1120 -38.74 21.29 -9.00
CA HIS A 1120 -39.25 20.40 -10.03
C HIS A 1120 -39.63 19.03 -9.47
N ARG A 1121 -38.77 18.41 -8.64
CA ARG A 1121 -39.01 17.10 -8.01
C ARG A 1121 -40.27 17.10 -7.13
N LYS A 1122 -40.49 18.16 -6.36
CA LYS A 1122 -41.67 18.29 -5.48
C LYS A 1122 -42.97 18.53 -6.27
N LEU A 1123 -42.89 19.23 -7.40
CA LEU A 1123 -44.04 19.57 -8.23
C LEU A 1123 -44.41 18.50 -9.26
N VAL A 1124 -43.43 17.73 -9.74
CA VAL A 1124 -43.59 16.74 -10.82
C VAL A 1124 -42.81 15.46 -10.49
N PRO A 1125 -43.15 14.76 -9.38
CA PRO A 1125 -42.39 13.60 -8.92
C PRO A 1125 -42.35 12.47 -9.96
N GLU A 1126 -43.42 12.29 -10.73
CA GLU A 1126 -43.54 11.28 -11.80
C GLU A 1126 -42.63 11.53 -13.02
N ALA A 1127 -42.07 12.74 -13.14
CA ALA A 1127 -41.15 13.11 -14.21
C ALA A 1127 -39.67 12.96 -13.82
N VAL A 1128 -39.38 12.65 -12.56
CA VAL A 1128 -38.01 12.49 -12.07
C VAL A 1128 -37.34 11.33 -12.81
N GLY A 1129 -36.21 11.61 -13.45
CA GLY A 1129 -35.47 10.63 -14.25
C GLY A 1129 -35.99 10.42 -15.67
N ARG A 1130 -37.07 11.11 -16.09
CA ARG A 1130 -37.46 11.13 -17.52
C ARG A 1130 -36.47 11.99 -18.30
N VAL A 1131 -35.92 11.41 -19.36
CA VAL A 1131 -35.03 12.10 -20.30
C VAL A 1131 -35.80 12.31 -21.60
N ARG A 1132 -35.73 13.53 -22.15
CA ARG A 1132 -36.21 13.79 -23.50
C ARG A 1132 -35.08 13.59 -24.48
N ASP A 1133 -35.25 12.63 -25.37
CA ASP A 1133 -34.23 12.21 -26.33
C ASP A 1133 -33.84 13.31 -27.32
N ALA A 1134 -32.59 13.25 -27.77
CA ALA A 1134 -32.04 14.09 -28.82
C ALA A 1134 -32.56 13.69 -30.21
N GLY A 1135 -32.49 14.62 -31.17
CA GLY A 1135 -32.78 14.33 -32.58
C GLY A 1135 -34.23 14.51 -33.04
N ALA A 1136 -35.17 14.82 -32.13
CA ALA A 1136 -36.54 15.21 -32.52
C ALA A 1136 -36.53 16.49 -33.40
N PRO A 1137 -37.45 16.63 -34.39
CA PRO A 1137 -37.53 17.80 -35.26
C PRO A 1137 -38.21 18.99 -34.55
N THR A 1138 -37.59 19.46 -33.47
CA THR A 1138 -38.08 20.54 -32.61
C THR A 1138 -37.11 21.73 -32.58
N LYS A 1139 -37.60 22.90 -32.15
CA LYS A 1139 -36.75 24.08 -31.95
C LYS A 1139 -35.83 23.98 -30.72
N TYR A 1140 -36.10 23.05 -29.81
CA TYR A 1140 -35.36 22.84 -28.57
C TYR A 1140 -34.58 21.52 -28.58
N GLY A 1141 -33.56 21.44 -27.71
CA GLY A 1141 -32.69 20.29 -27.55
C GLY A 1141 -33.26 19.16 -26.68
N SER A 1142 -32.45 18.12 -26.52
CA SER A 1142 -32.65 17.10 -25.48
C SER A 1142 -32.71 17.72 -24.09
N SER A 1143 -33.26 17.02 -23.09
CA SER A 1143 -33.27 17.56 -21.72
C SER A 1143 -31.86 17.76 -21.13
N PRO A 1144 -30.84 16.90 -21.37
CA PRO A 1144 -29.46 17.19 -20.96
C PRO A 1144 -28.88 18.44 -21.62
N THR A 1145 -29.05 18.60 -22.94
CA THR A 1145 -28.67 19.84 -23.67
C THR A 1145 -29.34 21.05 -23.02
N GLY A 1146 -30.65 20.97 -22.82
CA GLY A 1146 -31.47 22.04 -22.26
C GLY A 1146 -31.02 22.45 -20.86
N PHE A 1147 -30.82 21.48 -19.98
CA PHE A 1147 -30.48 21.78 -18.58
C PHE A 1147 -29.07 22.39 -18.46
N ALA A 1148 -28.11 21.90 -19.24
CA ALA A 1148 -26.77 22.46 -19.26
C ALA A 1148 -26.75 23.92 -19.72
N LEU A 1149 -27.53 24.25 -20.76
CA LEU A 1149 -27.65 25.63 -21.23
C LEU A 1149 -28.42 26.51 -20.24
N LEU A 1150 -29.46 25.97 -19.60
CA LEU A 1150 -30.18 26.65 -18.52
C LEU A 1150 -29.22 26.99 -17.39
N GLU A 1151 -28.40 26.04 -16.92
CA GLU A 1151 -27.41 26.26 -15.86
C GLU A 1151 -26.40 27.36 -16.22
N GLN A 1152 -25.96 27.41 -17.48
CA GLN A 1152 -25.12 28.51 -17.95
C GLN A 1152 -25.87 29.84 -18.01
N HIS A 1153 -27.10 29.84 -18.50
CA HIS A 1153 -27.90 31.06 -18.67
C HIS A 1153 -28.35 31.67 -17.34
N LEU A 1154 -28.66 30.85 -16.34
CA LEU A 1154 -29.06 31.31 -15.00
C LEU A 1154 -27.99 32.21 -14.36
N LYS A 1155 -26.71 32.03 -14.70
CA LYS A 1155 -25.59 32.86 -14.24
C LYS A 1155 -25.65 34.30 -14.77
N ASN A 1156 -26.40 34.53 -15.85
CA ASN A 1156 -26.56 35.85 -16.46
C ASN A 1156 -27.82 36.57 -15.96
N LEU A 1157 -28.65 35.93 -15.14
CA LEU A 1157 -29.85 36.54 -14.59
C LEU A 1157 -29.51 37.31 -13.31
N ASP A 1158 -30.00 38.54 -13.22
CA ASP A 1158 -29.92 39.36 -12.01
C ASP A 1158 -31.22 39.21 -11.20
N PRO A 1159 -31.20 38.60 -10.00
CA PRO A 1159 -32.39 38.46 -9.15
C PRO A 1159 -33.02 39.79 -8.74
N SER A 1160 -32.29 40.90 -8.83
CA SER A 1160 -32.80 42.25 -8.53
C SER A 1160 -33.48 42.92 -9.72
N HIS A 1161 -33.42 42.33 -10.92
CA HIS A 1161 -34.04 42.88 -12.11
C HIS A 1161 -35.58 42.95 -11.96
N PRO A 1162 -36.26 44.06 -12.30
CA PRO A 1162 -37.71 44.23 -12.11
C PRO A 1162 -38.60 43.19 -12.79
N HIS A 1163 -38.05 42.47 -13.77
CA HIS A 1163 -38.73 41.40 -14.53
C HIS A 1163 -37.98 40.07 -14.44
N PHE A 1164 -37.22 39.85 -13.35
CA PHE A 1164 -36.53 38.60 -13.09
C PHE A 1164 -37.47 37.38 -13.12
N ASP A 1165 -38.68 37.55 -12.59
CA ASP A 1165 -39.77 36.55 -12.63
C ASP A 1165 -40.07 36.06 -14.06
N LYS A 1166 -40.15 36.97 -15.04
CA LYS A 1166 -40.38 36.65 -16.45
C LYS A 1166 -39.15 36.04 -17.11
N GLN A 1167 -37.96 36.52 -16.78
CA GLN A 1167 -36.69 36.02 -17.33
C GLN A 1167 -36.42 34.57 -16.89
N VAL A 1168 -36.59 34.26 -15.60
CA VAL A 1168 -36.39 32.89 -15.09
C VAL A 1168 -37.45 31.93 -15.64
N LEU A 1169 -38.70 32.38 -15.80
CA LEU A 1169 -39.75 31.60 -16.45
C LEU A 1169 -39.41 31.32 -17.91
N GLY A 1170 -39.00 32.35 -18.66
CA GLY A 1170 -38.59 32.25 -20.06
C GLY A 1170 -37.44 31.25 -20.23
N ALA A 1171 -36.42 31.33 -19.38
CA ALA A 1171 -35.26 30.45 -19.42
C ALA A 1171 -35.64 28.99 -19.16
N VAL A 1172 -36.38 28.68 -18.08
CA VAL A 1172 -36.73 27.29 -17.73
C VAL A 1172 -37.61 26.64 -18.79
N VAL A 1173 -38.58 27.37 -19.34
CA VAL A 1173 -39.39 26.84 -20.45
C VAL A 1173 -38.57 26.77 -21.73
N GLY A 1174 -37.83 27.83 -22.07
CA GLY A 1174 -37.11 28.00 -23.33
C GLY A 1174 -35.96 27.03 -23.57
N PHE A 1175 -35.27 26.63 -22.50
CA PHE A 1175 -34.22 25.60 -22.59
C PHE A 1175 -34.76 24.17 -22.44
N GLN A 1176 -35.96 23.99 -21.87
CA GLN A 1176 -36.58 22.68 -21.65
C GLN A 1176 -35.65 21.68 -20.92
N GLY A 1177 -35.01 22.09 -19.82
CA GLY A 1177 -34.03 21.25 -19.12
C GLY A 1177 -34.57 19.97 -18.46
N PHE A 1178 -35.90 19.83 -18.35
CA PHE A 1178 -36.53 18.63 -17.80
C PHE A 1178 -37.20 17.79 -18.91
N GLY A 1179 -37.27 16.47 -18.71
CA GLY A 1179 -37.93 15.56 -19.65
C GLY A 1179 -39.44 15.81 -19.76
N ASP A 1180 -40.05 16.28 -18.68
CA ASP A 1180 -41.44 16.72 -18.61
C ASP A 1180 -41.56 17.82 -17.53
N GLY A 1181 -42.69 18.52 -17.45
CA GLY A 1181 -42.98 19.45 -16.34
C GLY A 1181 -42.27 20.81 -16.37
N ASN A 1182 -41.56 21.17 -17.46
CA ASN A 1182 -40.87 22.46 -17.60
C ASN A 1182 -41.80 23.66 -17.35
N GLY A 1183 -43.02 23.62 -17.90
CA GLY A 1183 -44.01 24.69 -17.70
C GLY A 1183 -44.44 24.83 -16.24
N ARG A 1184 -44.65 23.71 -15.52
CA ARG A 1184 -45.06 23.74 -14.11
C ARG A 1184 -43.94 24.29 -13.22
N THR A 1185 -42.70 23.86 -13.44
CA THR A 1185 -41.52 24.38 -12.73
C THR A 1185 -41.34 25.87 -12.98
N ALA A 1186 -41.42 26.31 -14.24
CA ALA A 1186 -41.25 27.71 -14.60
C ALA A 1186 -42.34 28.61 -14.00
N SER A 1187 -43.60 28.17 -14.06
CA SER A 1187 -44.72 28.87 -13.43
C SER A 1187 -44.58 28.96 -11.91
N ALA A 1188 -43.97 27.95 -11.27
CA ALA A 1188 -43.67 28.00 -9.84
C ALA A 1188 -42.58 29.04 -9.52
N LEU A 1189 -41.48 29.08 -10.30
CA LEU A 1189 -40.42 30.07 -10.11
C LEU A 1189 -40.91 31.50 -10.30
N TYR A 1190 -41.75 31.74 -11.34
CA TYR A 1190 -42.44 33.00 -11.54
C TYR A 1190 -43.28 33.40 -10.32
N SER A 1191 -44.09 32.45 -9.83
CA SER A 1191 -44.97 32.67 -8.69
C SER A 1191 -44.18 32.94 -7.41
N ILE A 1192 -43.18 32.13 -7.07
CA ILE A 1192 -42.34 32.31 -5.88
C ILE A 1192 -41.64 33.67 -5.92
N SER A 1193 -41.11 34.08 -7.08
CA SER A 1193 -40.48 35.38 -7.25
C SER A 1193 -41.42 36.53 -6.89
N GLN A 1194 -42.66 36.52 -7.39
CA GLN A 1194 -43.65 37.56 -7.05
C GLN A 1194 -44.18 37.47 -5.62
N LEU A 1195 -44.36 36.26 -5.09
CA LEU A 1195 -44.86 36.04 -3.74
C LEU A 1195 -43.88 36.54 -2.67
N ARG A 1196 -42.57 36.57 -2.96
CA ARG A 1196 -41.55 37.21 -2.09
C ARG A 1196 -41.76 38.71 -1.92
N GLU A 1197 -42.49 39.34 -2.84
CA GLU A 1197 -42.93 40.75 -2.76
C GLU A 1197 -44.39 40.87 -2.28
N ASN A 1198 -44.97 39.79 -1.75
CA ASN A 1198 -46.36 39.72 -1.27
C ASN A 1198 -47.39 40.13 -2.34
N ARG A 1199 -47.12 39.80 -3.61
CA ARG A 1199 -48.01 40.08 -4.75
C ARG A 1199 -48.11 38.88 -5.68
N PHE A 1200 -49.14 38.89 -6.52
CA PHE A 1200 -49.26 37.97 -7.64
C PHE A 1200 -50.07 38.58 -8.79
N THR A 1201 -49.49 38.59 -9.98
CA THR A 1201 -50.08 39.02 -11.24
C THR A 1201 -50.10 37.85 -12.21
N ALA A 1202 -51.27 37.47 -12.69
CA ALA A 1202 -51.40 36.33 -13.61
C ALA A 1202 -50.98 36.70 -15.04
N MET A 1203 -50.11 35.88 -15.63
CA MET A 1203 -49.64 36.06 -17.00
C MET A 1203 -50.58 35.38 -18.00
N PRO A 1204 -50.97 36.04 -19.11
CA PRO A 1204 -51.78 35.44 -20.15
C PRO A 1204 -50.96 34.50 -21.06
N PRO A 1205 -51.60 33.51 -21.73
CA PRO A 1205 -50.89 32.49 -22.50
C PRO A 1205 -50.02 33.01 -23.65
N HIS A 1206 -50.35 34.15 -24.27
CA HIS A 1206 -49.53 34.70 -25.36
C HIS A 1206 -48.21 35.25 -24.85
N VAL A 1207 -48.19 35.94 -23.70
CA VAL A 1207 -46.94 36.40 -23.06
C VAL A 1207 -46.06 35.23 -22.66
N PHE A 1208 -46.66 34.18 -22.11
CA PHE A 1208 -45.94 32.95 -21.76
C PHE A 1208 -45.19 32.39 -22.98
N ARG A 1209 -45.83 32.36 -24.17
CA ARG A 1209 -45.22 31.90 -25.43
C ARG A 1209 -44.08 32.80 -25.92
N GLU A 1210 -44.29 34.12 -25.92
CA GLU A 1210 -43.28 35.09 -26.35
C GLU A 1210 -42.02 35.08 -25.47
N LEU A 1211 -42.11 34.67 -24.19
CA LEU A 1211 -40.93 34.59 -23.31
C LEU A 1211 -40.08 33.34 -23.55
N ASN A 1212 -40.65 32.26 -24.10
CA ASN A 1212 -39.96 30.97 -24.18
C ASN A 1212 -39.48 30.60 -25.59
N GLY A 1213 -40.11 31.11 -26.65
CA GLY A 1213 -39.66 30.92 -28.04
C GLY A 1213 -39.84 29.52 -28.62
N ILE A 1214 -40.56 28.63 -27.94
CA ILE A 1214 -40.72 27.23 -28.33
C ILE A 1214 -41.99 26.98 -29.15
N PHE A 1215 -43.06 27.71 -28.84
CA PHE A 1215 -44.39 27.50 -29.41
C PHE A 1215 -44.62 28.23 -30.73
#